data_AF-A0A1X1L6K2-F1
#
_entry.id   AF-A0A1X1L6K2-F1
#
_cell.length_a   1.000
_cell.length_b   1.000
_cell.length_c   1.000
_cell.angle_alpha   90.00
_cell.angle_beta   90.00
_cell.angle_gamma   90.00
#
_symmetry.space_group_name_H-M   'P 1'
#
loop_
_entity.id
_entity.type
_entity.pdbx_description
1 polymer ?
#
loop_
_entity_poly.entity_id
_entity_poly.type
_entity_poly.pdbx_seq_one_letter_code
_entity_poly.pdbx_strand_id
1 'polypeptide(L)'
;MNEIEKSNRRVEMSAVLSDAVYDYEQDYTSGGDNPIGEAKAVLDKAGIDESSYDIVDSMYDKDSGVAAIAVKDTMTGETYIAYAGTNMGADGHKDPIVDLAIALNDTLYLKEKNKPALDFYDRVEASGHYISTTTGHSYGEFQAGRTAMERQVPYNFGYQGAPQSVNGKTANEMVADRDAAWYVDVIGKSNNFEEFKQKLEAKANAANFGITRMTFGFKKNTVKLPDDAVLRQYWDYLSHLKDTSPETLKAAKEEAERIEALRKNYKGYSVTFSTTRDTLTNIAWAQDGKEISFGGQALDNSVAETLLDNNTWLVLKFLGITRETKYPGNVVAIDLPIHHNMTKYRENAEAMEYTKQVVLEQLFAVDIDGDSLLDFAVTPENTTTRDLLKKYGDSKEIRLDTTSMMTLITNLNASLRHAEDLLEVVKRTSQANENVMNNLSSRTNNLKEAVFQHLQSISLIEAIQKIDNAFSNYDGMKETFKTLNAYNPYDFSRNFDWFGFSGLNDYFDSNGNNFDHGAIASKLYSAKFNSELTLLDIEVHKMTSKGKSEGNIWAESATSTYLGVRGAELVNSFEGMIEKSTTGLDKRSHFGDGIPQAVNEILKVLEQNIKTIISCISYTISVAEIIKTALEETDRGLARNIDDLDFSSVPDVNTSVSQDYNTYLEESGIFDDRDVISAFDDQIDVRAEDLANQMSTSFSSYLDSAKSYIQNTNKVINTSRDNLKDLINDFPTEIYYKNKFDDKDDKKFYGTVESEISISGTIRTAASDIDILDIDLTTAATTINLVVSMLGGFKPAFRNGMEDAFYGAAELKGVVRAQKAVGAVVKSLQIRFTNFKSDLESLASGAAVQALGYKLGEMTNLMGNVSHVIDDCFGDS
;
A
#
# COMPACT_ATOMS: atom_id res chain seq x y z
N MET A 1 -10.78 -5.69 24.80
CA MET A 1 -10.52 -4.84 23.63
C MET A 1 -9.21 -5.29 23.00
N ASN A 2 -9.19 -5.50 21.69
CA ASN A 2 -7.97 -5.73 20.92
C ASN A 2 -7.19 -4.42 20.72
N GLU A 3 -6.00 -4.47 20.11
CA GLU A 3 -5.14 -3.29 19.95
C GLU A 3 -5.73 -2.18 19.07
N ILE A 4 -6.52 -2.54 18.06
CA ILE A 4 -7.18 -1.58 17.16
C ILE A 4 -8.32 -0.87 17.89
N GLU A 5 -9.15 -1.61 18.62
CA GLU A 5 -10.20 -1.07 19.47
C GLU A 5 -9.62 -0.13 20.52
N LYS A 6 -8.50 -0.50 21.17
CA LYS A 6 -7.81 0.37 22.12
C LYS A 6 -7.28 1.63 21.43
N SER A 7 -6.66 1.51 20.26
CA SER A 7 -6.15 2.65 19.49
C SER A 7 -7.27 3.65 19.17
N ASN A 8 -8.40 3.15 18.65
CA ASN A 8 -9.58 3.97 18.37
C ASN A 8 -10.12 4.64 19.64
N ARG A 9 -10.19 3.91 20.75
CA ARG A 9 -10.63 4.45 22.04
C ARG A 9 -9.69 5.51 22.59
N ARG A 10 -8.37 5.38 22.41
CA ARG A 10 -7.41 6.43 22.81
C ARG A 10 -7.62 7.71 22.01
N VAL A 11 -7.92 7.61 20.71
CA VAL A 11 -8.27 8.78 19.87
C VAL A 11 -9.56 9.44 20.38
N GLU A 12 -10.62 8.67 20.59
CA GLU A 12 -11.88 9.18 21.12
C GLU A 12 -11.69 9.85 22.48
N MET A 13 -11.00 9.16 23.40
CA MET A 13 -10.82 9.64 24.76
C MET A 13 -9.89 10.84 24.84
N SER A 14 -8.80 10.86 24.06
CA SER A 14 -7.91 12.03 24.02
C SER A 14 -8.62 13.28 23.48
N ALA A 15 -9.47 13.15 22.46
CA ALA A 15 -10.25 14.26 21.91
C ALA A 15 -11.28 14.79 22.94
N VAL A 16 -12.01 13.89 23.60
CA VAL A 16 -13.00 14.27 24.64
C VAL A 16 -12.32 14.92 25.84
N LEU A 17 -11.22 14.37 26.33
CA LEU A 17 -10.52 14.89 27.50
C LEU A 17 -9.85 16.25 27.23
N SER A 18 -9.39 16.48 26.00
CA SER A 18 -8.89 17.79 25.56
C SER A 18 -9.98 18.87 25.53
N ASP A 19 -11.26 18.49 25.38
CA ASP A 19 -12.43 19.36 25.51
C ASP A 19 -12.78 19.53 27.01
N ALA A 20 -12.83 18.44 27.77
CA ALA A 20 -13.26 18.42 29.17
C ALA A 20 -12.33 19.19 30.12
N VAL A 21 -11.01 19.16 29.88
CA VAL A 21 -10.03 19.90 30.69
C VAL A 21 -10.17 21.43 30.54
N TYR A 22 -10.74 21.89 29.42
CA TYR A 22 -11.01 23.31 29.18
C TYR A 22 -12.16 23.82 30.07
N ASP A 23 -13.25 23.06 30.15
CA ASP A 23 -14.40 23.41 31.01
C ASP A 23 -14.05 23.27 32.51
N TYR A 24 -13.20 22.30 32.87
CA TYR A 24 -12.61 22.20 34.21
C TYR A 24 -11.89 23.50 34.62
N GLU A 25 -11.02 24.01 33.75
CA GLU A 25 -10.27 25.23 34.02
C GLU A 25 -11.18 26.46 34.12
N GLN A 26 -12.19 26.55 33.23
CA GLN A 26 -13.13 27.66 33.21
C GLN A 26 -13.94 27.78 34.51
N ASP A 27 -14.43 26.66 35.05
CA ASP A 27 -15.18 26.68 36.32
C ASP A 27 -14.26 27.03 37.49
N TYR A 28 -13.05 26.45 37.53
CA TYR A 28 -12.08 26.72 38.60
C TYR A 28 -11.72 28.21 38.67
N THR A 29 -11.43 28.83 37.53
CA THR A 29 -11.03 30.25 37.43
C THR A 29 -12.18 31.22 37.67
N SER A 30 -13.40 30.82 37.32
CA SER A 30 -14.63 31.59 37.63
C SER A 30 -15.02 31.54 39.11
N GLY A 31 -14.31 30.75 39.93
CA GLY A 31 -14.62 30.54 41.34
C GLY A 31 -15.82 29.63 41.57
N GLY A 32 -16.09 28.73 40.63
CA GLY A 32 -17.09 27.67 40.76
C GLY A 32 -16.70 26.64 41.83
N ASP A 33 -17.72 25.97 42.37
CA ASP A 33 -17.56 25.02 43.46
C ASP A 33 -17.38 23.56 42.96
N ASN A 34 -17.46 23.30 41.64
CA ASN A 34 -17.43 21.93 41.11
C ASN A 34 -16.71 21.74 39.74
N PRO A 35 -15.41 22.08 39.62
CA PRO A 35 -14.67 21.94 38.35
C PRO A 35 -14.64 20.53 37.77
N ILE A 36 -14.56 19.51 38.65
CA ILE A 36 -14.60 18.10 38.24
C ILE A 36 -15.98 17.74 37.67
N GLY A 37 -17.05 18.33 38.20
CA GLY A 37 -18.40 18.11 37.69
C GLY A 37 -18.60 18.63 36.28
N GLU A 38 -18.01 19.78 35.94
CA GLU A 38 -18.06 20.33 34.58
C GLU A 38 -17.28 19.44 33.60
N ALA A 39 -16.09 18.95 33.99
CA ALA A 39 -15.36 17.97 33.18
C ALA A 39 -16.20 16.72 32.90
N LYS A 40 -16.89 16.19 33.93
CA LYS A 40 -17.79 15.04 33.79
C LYS A 40 -18.97 15.34 32.87
N ALA A 41 -19.55 16.54 32.95
CA ALA A 41 -20.65 16.94 32.07
C ALA A 41 -20.24 16.93 30.59
N VAL A 42 -18.98 17.29 30.27
CA VAL A 42 -18.44 17.17 28.90
C VAL A 42 -18.31 15.71 28.47
N LEU A 43 -17.79 14.85 29.34
CA LEU A 43 -17.68 13.40 29.11
C LEU A 43 -19.06 12.77 28.85
N ASP A 44 -20.06 13.11 29.67
CA ASP A 44 -21.43 12.62 29.54
C ASP A 44 -22.08 13.09 28.24
N LYS A 45 -21.91 14.37 27.90
CA LYS A 45 -22.40 14.96 26.64
C LYS A 45 -21.73 14.33 25.42
N ALA A 46 -20.48 13.91 25.55
CA ALA A 46 -19.77 13.16 24.52
C ALA A 46 -20.17 11.68 24.44
N GLY A 47 -21.06 11.20 25.32
CA GLY A 47 -21.56 9.83 25.34
C GLY A 47 -20.63 8.84 26.03
N ILE A 48 -19.69 9.32 26.86
CA ILE A 48 -18.81 8.45 27.65
C ILE A 48 -19.55 8.00 28.91
N ASP A 49 -19.67 6.68 29.10
CA ASP A 49 -20.36 6.10 30.25
C ASP A 49 -19.59 6.40 31.55
N GLU A 50 -20.28 6.90 32.59
CA GLU A 50 -19.70 7.20 33.92
C GLU A 50 -18.99 5.99 34.56
N SER A 51 -19.39 4.76 34.24
CA SER A 51 -18.73 3.54 34.73
C SER A 51 -17.45 3.18 33.96
N SER A 52 -17.22 3.85 32.84
CA SER A 52 -16.09 3.59 31.94
C SER A 52 -14.84 4.42 32.23
N TYR A 53 -14.87 5.34 33.22
CA TYR A 53 -13.73 6.16 33.60
C TYR A 53 -13.74 6.59 35.07
N ASP A 54 -12.56 6.89 35.61
CA ASP A 54 -12.35 7.52 36.92
C ASP A 54 -11.41 8.73 36.77
N ILE A 55 -11.82 9.92 37.22
CA ILE A 55 -10.89 11.06 37.35
C ILE A 55 -10.07 10.85 38.62
N VAL A 56 -8.78 10.53 38.46
CA VAL A 56 -7.90 10.08 39.55
C VAL A 56 -7.11 11.22 40.19
N ASP A 57 -6.87 12.30 39.45
CA ASP A 57 -6.23 13.51 39.96
C ASP A 57 -6.57 14.72 39.07
N SER A 58 -6.41 15.94 39.57
CA SER A 58 -6.53 17.17 38.80
C SER A 58 -5.67 18.29 39.40
N MET A 59 -5.32 19.29 38.59
CA MET A 59 -4.62 20.47 39.08
C MET A 59 -4.98 21.73 38.29
N TYR A 60 -4.81 22.87 38.95
CA TYR A 60 -4.68 24.16 38.33
C TYR A 60 -3.60 24.96 39.07
N ASP A 61 -2.59 25.44 38.34
CA ASP A 61 -1.51 26.26 38.86
C ASP A 61 -1.71 27.74 38.48
N LYS A 62 -2.03 28.57 39.48
CA LYS A 62 -2.38 29.99 39.31
C LYS A 62 -1.27 30.84 38.68
N ASP A 63 -0.01 30.46 38.90
CA ASP A 63 1.15 31.25 38.49
C ASP A 63 1.54 30.99 37.02
N SER A 64 1.35 29.76 36.55
CA SER A 64 1.61 29.36 35.17
C SER A 64 0.37 29.39 34.27
N GLY A 65 -0.84 29.22 34.83
CA GLY A 65 -2.07 28.97 34.06
C GLY A 65 -2.19 27.52 33.58
N VAL A 66 -1.40 26.60 34.15
CA VAL A 66 -1.46 25.19 33.73
C VAL A 66 -2.62 24.50 34.46
N ALA A 67 -3.62 24.05 33.71
CA ALA A 67 -4.65 23.12 34.17
C ALA A 67 -4.46 21.73 33.57
N ALA A 68 -4.74 20.69 34.39
CA ALA A 68 -4.71 19.31 33.92
C ALA A 68 -5.69 18.42 34.69
N ILE A 69 -6.18 17.38 34.01
CA ILE A 69 -6.93 16.28 34.60
C ILE A 69 -6.26 14.95 34.25
N ALA A 70 -6.21 14.04 35.22
CA ALA A 70 -5.77 12.66 35.03
C ALA A 70 -6.98 11.74 35.11
N VAL A 71 -7.21 10.95 34.05
CA VAL A 71 -8.40 10.10 33.91
C VAL A 71 -7.97 8.66 33.62
N LYS A 72 -8.39 7.74 34.46
CA LYS A 72 -8.24 6.30 34.25
C LYS A 72 -9.43 5.77 33.48
N ASP A 73 -9.21 5.24 32.30
CA ASP A 73 -10.20 4.52 31.52
C ASP A 73 -10.31 3.09 32.04
N THR A 74 -11.48 2.70 32.56
CA THR A 74 -11.68 1.38 33.17
C THR A 74 -11.81 0.28 32.13
N MET A 75 -12.14 0.61 30.87
CA MET A 75 -12.26 -0.35 29.78
C MET A 75 -10.90 -0.78 29.24
N THR A 76 -9.94 0.15 29.13
CA THR A 76 -8.57 -0.17 28.69
C THR A 76 -7.61 -0.42 29.86
N GLY A 77 -7.92 0.10 31.05
CA GLY A 77 -7.04 0.10 32.22
C GLY A 77 -5.97 1.19 32.19
N GLU A 78 -6.01 2.08 31.20
CA GLU A 78 -5.00 3.11 30.95
C GLU A 78 -5.30 4.41 31.68
N THR A 79 -4.27 5.18 32.00
CA THR A 79 -4.43 6.55 32.52
C THR A 79 -4.00 7.57 31.47
N TYR A 80 -4.86 8.56 31.24
CA TYR A 80 -4.68 9.69 30.35
C TYR A 80 -4.39 10.93 31.19
N ILE A 81 -3.51 11.80 30.71
CA ILE A 81 -3.40 13.16 31.23
C ILE A 81 -3.75 14.14 30.11
N ALA A 82 -4.78 14.94 30.34
CA ALA A 82 -5.16 16.03 29.45
C ALA A 82 -4.75 17.37 30.05
N TYR A 83 -4.21 18.24 29.20
CA TYR A 83 -3.76 19.58 29.55
C TYR A 83 -4.61 20.63 28.85
N ALA A 84 -5.00 21.67 29.60
CA ALA A 84 -5.76 22.78 29.04
C ALA A 84 -4.91 23.61 28.07
N GLY A 85 -5.55 24.05 26.98
CA GLY A 85 -4.99 25.03 26.06
C GLY A 85 -5.43 26.45 26.40
N THR A 86 -5.02 27.40 25.56
CA THR A 86 -5.31 28.83 25.72
C THR A 86 -6.80 29.11 25.96
N ASN A 87 -7.12 29.62 27.15
CA ASN A 87 -8.45 29.96 27.60
C ASN A 87 -8.51 31.41 28.10
N MET A 88 -8.69 32.35 27.16
CA MET A 88 -8.81 33.77 27.48
C MET A 88 -9.95 34.10 28.45
N GLY A 89 -10.98 33.25 28.54
CA GLY A 89 -12.09 33.42 29.48
C GLY A 89 -11.74 33.05 30.92
N ALA A 90 -10.75 32.18 31.11
CA ALA A 90 -10.29 31.67 32.40
C ALA A 90 -9.04 32.41 32.91
N ASP A 91 -8.00 32.50 32.08
CA ASP A 91 -6.66 32.97 32.47
C ASP A 91 -6.25 34.33 31.86
N GLY A 92 -7.15 34.94 31.07
CA GLY A 92 -6.95 36.27 30.50
C GLY A 92 -5.83 36.30 29.46
N HIS A 93 -4.93 37.29 29.54
CA HIS A 93 -3.85 37.49 28.56
C HIS A 93 -2.57 36.69 28.84
N LYS A 94 -2.56 35.81 29.85
CA LYS A 94 -1.43 34.92 30.12
C LYS A 94 -1.17 33.95 28.97
N ASP A 95 -2.22 33.37 28.39
CA ASP A 95 -2.08 32.36 27.34
C ASP A 95 -1.62 32.94 26.00
N PRO A 96 -2.14 34.09 25.51
CA PRO A 96 -1.57 34.80 24.37
C PRO A 96 -0.08 35.17 24.54
N ILE A 97 0.39 35.36 25.78
CA ILE A 97 1.82 35.61 26.08
C ILE A 97 2.63 34.33 25.92
N VAL A 98 2.10 33.17 26.28
CA VAL A 98 2.81 31.90 26.08
C VAL A 98 2.85 31.51 24.60
N ASP A 99 1.76 31.73 23.85
CA ASP A 99 1.76 31.56 22.39
C ASP A 99 2.78 32.47 21.71
N LEU A 100 2.92 33.70 22.21
CA LEU A 100 3.98 34.62 21.81
C LEU A 100 5.36 34.05 22.17
N ALA A 101 5.55 33.51 23.38
CA ALA A 101 6.83 32.93 23.80
C ALA A 101 7.26 31.73 22.95
N ILE A 102 6.34 30.83 22.58
CA ILE A 102 6.57 29.74 21.61
C ILE A 102 7.05 30.32 20.29
N ALA A 103 6.34 31.30 19.79
CA ALA A 103 6.63 31.88 18.49
C ALA A 103 7.90 32.75 18.46
N LEU A 104 8.36 33.23 19.61
CA LEU A 104 9.66 33.88 19.83
C LEU A 104 10.80 32.90 20.10
N ASN A 105 10.50 31.61 20.27
CA ASN A 105 11.46 30.59 20.72
C ASN A 105 12.14 30.98 22.06
N ASP A 106 11.35 31.45 23.03
CA ASP A 106 11.81 31.79 24.38
C ASP A 106 11.90 30.52 25.25
N THR A 107 12.94 29.73 25.00
CA THR A 107 13.09 28.38 25.55
C THR A 107 13.15 28.35 27.08
N LEU A 108 13.71 29.39 27.72
CA LEU A 108 13.81 29.47 29.17
C LEU A 108 12.46 29.77 29.84
N TYR A 109 11.71 30.74 29.30
CA TYR A 109 10.38 31.05 29.81
C TYR A 109 9.43 29.85 29.65
N LEU A 110 9.48 29.19 28.50
CA LEU A 110 8.68 28.00 28.23
C LEU A 110 9.02 26.82 29.15
N LYS A 111 10.31 26.64 29.48
CA LYS A 111 10.75 25.64 30.45
C LYS A 111 10.17 25.89 31.84
N GLU A 112 10.19 27.14 32.29
CA GLU A 112 9.61 27.53 33.58
C GLU A 112 8.10 27.27 33.61
N LYS A 113 7.39 27.72 32.58
CA LYS A 113 5.92 27.57 32.51
C LYS A 113 5.44 26.14 32.35
N ASN A 114 6.26 25.25 31.77
CA ASN A 114 5.92 23.83 31.65
C ASN A 114 6.15 23.03 32.95
N LYS A 115 6.87 23.58 33.93
CA LYS A 115 7.24 22.82 35.14
C LYS A 115 6.03 22.22 35.90
N PRO A 116 4.90 22.93 36.10
CA PRO A 116 3.74 22.36 36.78
C PRO A 116 3.14 21.14 36.07
N ALA A 117 3.17 21.09 34.73
CA ALA A 117 2.72 19.93 33.97
C ALA A 117 3.55 18.67 34.28
N LEU A 118 4.88 18.83 34.34
CA LEU A 118 5.80 17.73 34.69
C LEU A 118 5.62 17.28 36.15
N ASP A 119 5.49 18.23 37.07
CA ASP A 119 5.29 17.94 38.49
C ASP A 119 3.94 17.21 38.72
N PHE A 120 2.90 17.50 37.92
CA PHE A 120 1.63 16.77 37.93
C PHE A 120 1.75 15.35 37.38
N TYR A 121 2.45 15.16 36.26
CA TYR A 121 2.74 13.81 35.75
C TYR A 121 3.41 12.96 36.85
N ASP A 122 4.46 13.51 37.48
CA ASP A 122 5.23 12.79 38.50
C ASP A 122 4.35 12.45 39.72
N ARG A 123 3.42 13.32 40.08
CA ARG A 123 2.43 13.10 41.16
C ARG A 123 1.46 11.96 40.85
N VAL A 124 0.93 11.92 39.63
CA VAL A 124 0.01 10.88 39.17
C VAL A 124 0.74 9.54 39.08
N GLU A 125 1.97 9.51 38.54
CA GLU A 125 2.79 8.30 38.47
C GLU A 125 3.13 7.77 39.87
N ALA A 126 3.52 8.66 40.79
CA ALA A 126 3.84 8.30 42.18
C ALA A 126 2.63 7.70 42.93
N SER A 127 1.40 8.03 42.49
CA SER A 127 0.16 7.49 43.04
C SER A 127 -0.18 6.09 42.51
N GLY A 128 0.68 5.51 41.67
CA GLY A 128 0.55 4.13 41.17
C GLY A 128 -0.19 4.01 39.83
N HIS A 129 -0.48 5.14 39.17
CA HIS A 129 -1.14 5.14 37.87
C HIS A 129 -0.15 4.98 36.72
N TYR A 130 -0.51 4.14 35.75
CA TYR A 130 0.24 3.98 34.51
C TYR A 130 -0.29 4.95 33.46
N ILE A 131 0.47 6.02 33.21
CA ILE A 131 0.11 7.07 32.27
C ILE A 131 0.53 6.61 30.87
N SER A 132 -0.43 6.22 30.03
CA SER A 132 -0.15 5.76 28.67
C SER A 132 -0.24 6.88 27.65
N THR A 133 -1.09 7.88 27.89
CA THR A 133 -1.43 8.92 26.91
C THR A 133 -1.39 10.30 27.53
N THR A 134 -0.78 11.25 26.83
CA THR A 134 -0.90 12.68 27.10
C THR A 134 -1.61 13.36 25.93
N THR A 135 -2.46 14.34 26.21
CA THR A 135 -3.23 15.01 25.16
C THR A 135 -3.51 16.46 25.51
N GLY A 136 -3.79 17.25 24.49
CA GLY A 136 -4.29 18.60 24.67
C GLY A 136 -4.61 19.24 23.33
N HIS A 137 -5.27 20.39 23.43
CA HIS A 137 -5.55 21.25 22.30
C HIS A 137 -4.79 22.56 22.39
N SER A 138 -4.38 23.12 21.24
CA SER A 138 -3.68 24.39 21.21
C SER A 138 -2.45 24.36 22.11
N TYR A 139 -2.31 25.29 23.06
CA TYR A 139 -1.24 25.28 24.07
C TYR A 139 -1.20 24.01 24.95
N GLY A 140 -2.34 23.32 25.12
CA GLY A 140 -2.39 22.05 25.85
C GLY A 140 -1.56 20.97 25.19
N GLU A 141 -1.44 20.98 23.85
CA GLU A 141 -0.55 20.06 23.14
C GLU A 141 0.93 20.41 23.36
N PHE A 142 1.27 21.69 23.55
CA PHE A 142 2.64 22.04 23.93
C PHE A 142 3.02 21.36 25.26
N GLN A 143 2.15 21.47 26.26
CA GLN A 143 2.36 20.87 27.59
C GLN A 143 2.35 19.33 27.54
N ALA A 144 1.37 18.75 26.84
CA ALA A 144 1.24 17.31 26.64
C ALA A 144 2.46 16.73 25.94
N GLY A 145 2.82 17.30 24.78
CA GLY A 145 3.96 16.87 23.99
C GLY A 145 5.29 17.03 24.71
N ARG A 146 5.45 18.11 25.50
CA ARG A 146 6.66 18.29 26.31
C ARG A 146 6.77 17.24 27.41
N THR A 147 5.66 16.97 28.10
CA THR A 147 5.57 15.92 29.12
C THR A 147 5.87 14.55 28.50
N ALA A 148 5.32 14.26 27.31
CA ALA A 148 5.56 13.02 26.60
C ALA A 148 7.04 12.78 26.30
N MET A 149 7.73 13.79 25.76
CA MET A 149 9.16 13.69 25.46
C MET A 149 10.02 13.54 26.73
N GLU A 150 9.71 14.30 27.79
CA GLU A 150 10.52 14.27 29.01
C GLU A 150 10.31 13.02 29.86
N ARG A 151 9.13 12.41 29.82
CA ARG A 151 8.77 11.23 30.62
C ARG A 151 8.62 9.95 29.79
N GLN A 152 8.88 10.04 28.49
CA GLN A 152 8.76 8.93 27.53
C GLN A 152 7.36 8.29 27.58
N VAL A 153 6.32 9.14 27.62
CA VAL A 153 4.92 8.68 27.60
C VAL A 153 4.65 7.97 26.27
N PRO A 154 4.04 6.77 26.25
CA PRO A 154 3.86 5.98 25.03
C PRO A 154 3.10 6.70 23.91
N TYR A 155 2.05 7.45 24.24
CA TYR A 155 1.21 8.14 23.28
C TYR A 155 1.07 9.63 23.59
N ASN A 156 1.14 10.46 22.55
CA ASN A 156 0.77 11.86 22.61
C ASN A 156 -0.11 12.23 21.41
N PHE A 157 -1.32 12.70 21.70
CA PHE A 157 -2.29 13.13 20.69
C PHE A 157 -2.62 14.60 20.87
N GLY A 158 -2.16 15.41 19.92
CA GLY A 158 -2.40 16.83 19.87
C GLY A 158 -3.51 17.18 18.89
N TYR A 159 -4.37 18.12 19.25
CA TYR A 159 -5.45 18.59 18.38
C TYR A 159 -5.35 20.09 18.18
N GLN A 160 -5.20 20.53 16.92
CA GLN A 160 -4.94 21.92 16.55
C GLN A 160 -3.84 22.51 17.46
N GLY A 161 -2.78 21.71 17.68
CA GLY A 161 -1.85 21.87 18.79
C GLY A 161 -0.70 22.82 18.50
N ALA A 162 -0.12 23.39 19.56
CA ALA A 162 1.04 24.27 19.47
C ALA A 162 2.37 23.50 19.41
N PRO A 163 3.38 23.99 18.65
CA PRO A 163 4.67 23.32 18.51
C PRO A 163 5.55 23.50 19.75
N GLN A 164 6.49 22.57 19.94
CA GLN A 164 7.47 22.55 21.03
C GLN A 164 8.53 23.65 20.91
N SER A 165 8.84 24.06 19.68
CA SER A 165 9.73 25.18 19.37
C SER A 165 9.59 25.58 17.89
N VAL A 166 10.25 26.67 17.50
CA VAL A 166 10.39 27.09 16.10
C VAL A 166 11.86 27.20 15.72
N ASN A 167 12.20 26.91 14.47
CA ASN A 167 13.58 27.05 13.98
C ASN A 167 14.05 28.51 13.98
N GLY A 168 15.34 28.69 14.22
CA GLY A 168 16.01 29.98 14.27
C GLY A 168 16.63 30.27 15.64
N LYS A 169 17.05 31.51 15.81
CA LYS A 169 17.60 32.02 17.07
C LYS A 169 16.54 31.95 18.19
N THR A 170 16.98 31.74 19.42
CA THR A 170 16.14 31.93 20.61
C THR A 170 15.77 33.40 20.78
N ALA A 171 14.72 33.70 21.56
CA ALA A 171 14.33 35.07 21.88
C ALA A 171 15.51 35.90 22.43
N ASN A 172 16.31 35.30 23.32
CA ASN A 172 17.51 35.91 23.90
C ASN A 172 18.58 36.21 22.85
N GLU A 173 18.80 35.32 21.88
CA GLU A 173 19.72 35.56 20.77
C GLU A 173 19.24 36.69 19.85
N MET A 174 17.95 36.72 19.50
CA MET A 174 17.38 37.78 18.67
C MET A 174 17.50 39.17 19.32
N VAL A 175 17.33 39.24 20.64
CA VAL A 175 17.48 40.48 21.39
C VAL A 175 18.95 40.89 21.51
N ALA A 176 19.85 39.95 21.79
CA ALA A 176 21.29 40.21 21.87
C ALA A 176 21.85 40.73 20.53
N ASP A 177 21.42 40.12 19.42
CA ASP A 177 21.88 40.47 18.07
C ASP A 177 21.15 41.69 17.48
N ARG A 178 20.11 42.18 18.16
CA ARG A 178 19.25 43.30 17.73
C ARG A 178 18.54 43.05 16.40
N ASP A 179 18.24 41.80 16.10
CA ASP A 179 17.57 41.37 14.87
C ASP A 179 16.12 41.88 14.78
N ALA A 180 15.53 42.21 15.93
CA ALA A 180 14.16 42.63 16.11
C ALA A 180 14.00 44.16 16.19
N ALA A 181 14.00 44.86 15.05
CA ALA A 181 13.97 46.33 15.01
C ALA A 181 12.79 46.97 15.78
N TRP A 182 11.61 46.35 15.75
CA TRP A 182 10.45 46.81 16.53
C TRP A 182 10.68 46.64 18.04
N TYR A 183 11.17 45.48 18.46
CA TYR A 183 11.46 45.18 19.86
C TYR A 183 12.50 46.16 20.40
N VAL A 184 13.58 46.41 19.66
CA VAL A 184 14.62 47.38 20.04
C VAL A 184 14.04 48.79 20.22
N ASP A 185 13.12 49.21 19.35
CA ASP A 185 12.58 50.58 19.37
C ASP A 185 11.49 50.81 20.43
N VAL A 186 10.63 49.81 20.65
CA VAL A 186 9.45 49.88 21.52
C VAL A 186 9.74 49.32 22.91
N ILE A 187 10.39 48.15 22.99
CA ILE A 187 10.70 47.49 24.25
C ILE A 187 12.07 47.97 24.73
N GLY A 188 13.13 47.75 23.96
CA GLY A 188 14.53 48.01 24.37
C GLY A 188 14.84 49.46 24.75
N LYS A 189 14.11 50.45 24.23
CA LYS A 189 14.27 51.87 24.57
C LYS A 189 13.30 52.39 25.64
N SER A 190 12.49 51.54 26.23
CA SER A 190 11.57 51.90 27.31
C SER A 190 12.17 51.48 28.65
N ASN A 191 12.17 52.35 29.65
CA ASN A 191 12.68 52.03 30.99
C ASN A 191 11.57 51.57 31.95
N ASN A 192 10.31 51.86 31.63
CA ASN A 192 9.15 51.53 32.44
C ASN A 192 7.91 51.33 31.55
N PHE A 193 6.83 50.86 32.17
CA PHE A 193 5.56 50.60 31.49
C PHE A 193 4.99 51.83 30.77
N GLU A 194 5.08 53.02 31.36
CA GLU A 194 4.48 54.24 30.78
C GLU A 194 5.20 54.67 29.50
N GLU A 195 6.54 54.55 29.46
CA GLU A 195 7.33 54.79 28.24
C GLU A 195 7.01 53.76 27.15
N PHE A 196 6.84 52.48 27.53
CA PHE A 196 6.42 51.42 26.63
C PHE A 196 5.05 51.70 26.02
N LYS A 197 4.07 52.03 26.85
CA LYS A 197 2.71 52.36 26.43
C LYS A 197 2.71 53.55 25.47
N GLN A 198 3.44 54.62 25.80
CA GLN A 198 3.54 55.81 24.94
C GLN A 198 4.12 55.49 23.55
N LYS A 199 5.16 54.66 23.49
CA LYS A 199 5.76 54.21 22.23
C LYS A 199 4.82 53.30 21.44
N LEU A 200 4.09 52.42 22.11
CA LEU A 200 3.10 51.54 21.50
C LEU A 200 1.92 52.34 20.92
N GLU A 201 1.42 53.34 21.65
CA GLU A 201 0.40 54.29 21.21
C GLU A 201 0.88 55.09 19.99
N ALA A 202 2.13 55.55 19.98
CA ALA A 202 2.70 56.24 18.83
C ALA A 202 2.73 55.35 17.57
N LYS A 203 3.07 54.06 17.71
CA LYS A 203 3.04 53.09 16.60
C LYS A 203 1.62 52.80 16.13
N ALA A 204 0.68 52.58 17.06
CA ALA A 204 -0.73 52.36 16.74
C ALA A 204 -1.34 53.56 16.00
N ASN A 205 -1.02 54.78 16.44
CA ASN A 205 -1.45 56.02 15.79
C ASN A 205 -0.84 56.20 14.39
N ALA A 206 0.44 55.84 14.21
CA ALA A 206 1.08 55.88 12.90
C ALA A 206 0.46 54.86 11.91
N ALA A 207 0.13 53.65 12.39
CA ALA A 207 -0.56 52.63 11.59
C ALA A 207 -1.98 53.07 11.20
N ASN A 208 -2.75 53.60 12.17
CA ASN A 208 -4.08 54.16 11.95
C ASN A 208 -4.07 55.32 10.93
N PHE A 209 -3.04 56.17 10.97
CA PHE A 209 -2.84 57.24 9.98
C PHE A 209 -2.58 56.70 8.57
N GLY A 210 -1.79 55.62 8.44
CA GLY A 210 -1.53 54.94 7.18
C GLY A 210 -2.78 54.29 6.57
N ILE A 211 -3.56 53.58 7.39
CA ILE A 211 -4.82 52.92 6.97
C ILE A 211 -5.85 53.95 6.49
N THR A 212 -6.00 55.05 7.23
CA THR A 212 -6.92 56.14 6.85
C THR A 212 -6.53 56.77 5.52
N ARG A 213 -5.22 56.88 5.23
CA ARG A 213 -4.70 57.43 3.98
C ARG A 213 -4.89 56.48 2.80
N MET A 214 -4.67 55.18 2.98
CA MET A 214 -4.86 54.17 1.92
C MET A 214 -6.32 53.93 1.59
N THR A 215 -7.22 54.07 2.56
CA THR A 215 -8.66 53.88 2.38
C THR A 215 -9.39 55.17 2.00
N PHE A 216 -8.67 56.24 1.63
CA PHE A 216 -9.23 57.55 1.29
C PHE A 216 -10.24 58.11 2.33
N GLY A 217 -10.06 57.75 3.60
CA GLY A 217 -10.95 58.16 4.70
C GLY A 217 -12.27 57.37 4.82
N PHE A 218 -12.48 56.31 4.05
CA PHE A 218 -13.70 55.49 4.12
C PHE A 218 -13.74 54.53 5.33
N LYS A 219 -12.58 54.12 5.88
CA LYS A 219 -12.49 53.43 7.18
C LYS A 219 -11.88 54.36 8.23
N LYS A 220 -12.59 54.57 9.35
CA LYS A 220 -12.15 55.41 10.48
C LYS A 220 -11.28 54.55 11.42
N ASN A 221 -10.04 54.98 11.72
CA ASN A 221 -9.06 54.43 12.69
C ASN A 221 -9.58 53.27 13.58
N THR A 222 -9.09 52.05 13.38
CA THR A 222 -9.61 50.84 14.06
C THR A 222 -8.62 50.11 14.98
N VAL A 223 -7.32 50.46 14.99
CA VAL A 223 -6.37 49.84 15.94
C VAL A 223 -6.54 50.48 17.31
N LYS A 224 -7.25 49.80 18.22
CA LYS A 224 -7.29 50.12 19.66
C LYS A 224 -6.33 49.22 20.41
N LEU A 225 -5.57 49.81 21.34
CA LEU A 225 -4.73 49.05 22.25
C LEU A 225 -5.61 48.39 23.34
N PRO A 226 -5.17 47.24 23.90
CA PRO A 226 -5.74 46.68 25.12
C PRO A 226 -5.74 47.68 26.28
N ASP A 227 -6.46 47.36 27.36
CA ASP A 227 -6.37 48.14 28.59
C ASP A 227 -4.99 48.03 29.26
N ASP A 228 -4.76 48.89 30.25
CA ASP A 228 -3.47 48.97 30.94
C ASP A 228 -3.13 47.70 31.72
N ALA A 229 -4.12 46.93 32.20
CA ALA A 229 -3.86 45.71 32.93
C ALA A 229 -3.28 44.64 32.01
N VAL A 230 -3.84 44.53 30.79
CA VAL A 230 -3.35 43.65 29.74
C VAL A 230 -1.97 44.09 29.22
N LEU A 231 -1.82 45.38 28.92
CA LEU A 231 -0.55 45.92 28.44
C LEU A 231 0.58 45.72 29.45
N ARG A 232 0.30 45.78 30.76
CA ARG A 232 1.28 45.51 31.80
C ARG A 232 1.80 44.08 31.75
N GLN A 233 0.94 43.10 31.48
CA GLN A 233 1.38 41.70 31.33
C GLN A 233 2.34 41.51 30.15
N TYR A 234 2.03 42.12 28.99
CA TYR A 234 2.95 42.10 27.84
C TYR A 234 4.27 42.83 28.12
N TRP A 235 4.23 43.91 28.88
CA TRP A 235 5.43 44.61 29.30
C TRP A 235 6.28 43.77 30.25
N ASP A 236 5.66 43.16 31.26
CA ASP A 236 6.34 42.34 32.26
C ASP A 236 7.01 41.13 31.58
N TYR A 237 6.32 40.48 30.64
CA TYR A 237 6.92 39.49 29.76
C TYR A 237 8.04 40.12 28.92
N LEU A 238 7.74 40.97 27.93
CA LEU A 238 8.76 41.42 26.96
C LEU A 238 9.95 42.13 27.61
N SER A 239 9.81 42.76 28.77
CA SER A 239 10.92 43.40 29.46
C SER A 239 11.93 42.41 30.07
N HIS A 240 11.55 41.15 30.33
CA HIS A 240 12.46 40.12 30.86
C HIS A 240 13.59 39.78 29.89
N LEU A 241 13.38 39.92 28.57
CA LEU A 241 14.39 39.63 27.56
C LEU A 241 15.48 40.72 27.48
N LYS A 242 15.27 41.91 28.07
CA LYS A 242 16.19 43.06 27.95
C LYS A 242 17.54 42.83 28.60
N ASP A 243 17.55 42.15 29.74
CA ASP A 243 18.75 41.95 30.56
C ASP A 243 19.39 40.60 30.27
N THR A 244 19.47 40.22 29.00
CA THR A 244 20.10 38.96 28.58
C THR A 244 21.61 39.03 28.83
N SER A 245 22.06 38.49 29.97
CA SER A 245 23.48 38.33 30.26
C SER A 245 24.11 37.24 29.37
N PRO A 246 25.45 37.19 29.23
CA PRO A 246 26.13 36.11 28.54
C PRO A 246 25.75 34.71 29.08
N GLU A 247 25.52 34.60 30.39
CA GLU A 247 25.07 33.37 31.04
C GLU A 247 23.65 32.98 30.63
N THR A 248 22.70 33.92 30.62
CA THR A 248 21.32 33.70 30.18
C THR A 248 21.27 33.29 28.70
N LEU A 249 22.07 33.95 27.86
CA LEU A 249 22.18 33.60 26.43
C LEU A 249 22.69 32.17 26.23
N LYS A 250 23.70 31.76 27.02
CA LYS A 250 24.23 30.40 27.00
C LYS A 250 23.17 29.38 27.42
N ALA A 251 22.47 29.64 28.52
CA ALA A 251 21.41 28.77 29.03
C ALA A 251 20.26 28.60 28.02
N ALA A 252 19.86 29.66 27.32
CA ALA A 252 18.80 29.61 26.31
C ALA A 252 19.18 28.70 25.13
N LYS A 253 20.44 28.78 24.65
CA LYS A 253 20.97 27.91 23.59
C LYS A 253 21.05 26.45 24.05
N GLU A 254 21.58 26.20 25.25
CA GLU A 254 21.66 24.85 25.83
C GLU A 254 20.27 24.23 25.99
N GLU A 255 19.27 25.01 26.41
CA GLU A 255 17.89 24.55 26.49
C GLU A 255 17.29 24.26 25.11
N ALA A 256 17.54 25.10 24.10
CA ALA A 256 17.10 24.83 22.73
C ALA A 256 17.69 23.51 22.19
N GLU A 257 18.98 23.27 22.42
CA GLU A 257 19.65 22.02 22.04
C GLU A 257 19.08 20.81 22.81
N ARG A 258 18.76 20.97 24.10
CA ARG A 258 18.11 19.93 24.91
C ARG A 258 16.77 19.51 24.34
N ILE A 259 15.96 20.48 23.90
CA ILE A 259 14.63 20.22 23.31
C ILE A 259 14.76 19.41 22.01
N GLU A 260 15.73 19.73 21.16
CA GLU A 260 16.02 18.94 19.97
C GLU A 260 16.45 17.52 20.29
N ALA A 261 17.30 17.37 21.31
CA ALA A 261 17.76 16.05 21.74
C ALA A 261 16.60 15.22 22.28
N LEU A 262 15.70 15.81 23.08
CA LEU A 262 14.49 15.15 23.57
C LEU A 262 13.61 14.65 22.43
N ARG A 263 13.35 15.50 21.43
CA ARG A 263 12.52 15.15 20.26
C ARG A 263 13.12 13.98 19.46
N LYS A 264 14.43 14.01 19.21
CA LYS A 264 15.13 12.92 18.50
C LYS A 264 15.19 11.62 19.28
N ASN A 265 15.17 11.71 20.62
CA ASN A 265 15.29 10.55 21.50
C ASN A 265 13.95 10.00 21.96
N TYR A 266 12.83 10.70 21.72
CA TYR A 266 11.49 10.24 22.08
C TYR A 266 11.16 8.92 21.37
N LYS A 267 10.74 7.92 22.16
CA LYS A 267 10.40 6.56 21.68
C LYS A 267 8.91 6.26 21.63
N GLY A 268 8.09 7.18 22.11
CA GLY A 268 6.64 7.08 22.01
C GLY A 268 6.13 7.52 20.64
N TYR A 269 4.83 7.33 20.41
CA TYR A 269 4.12 7.76 19.23
C TYR A 269 3.44 9.10 19.51
N SER A 270 3.76 10.11 18.70
CA SER A 270 3.14 11.43 18.79
C SER A 270 2.60 11.86 17.43
N VAL A 271 1.35 12.31 17.43
CA VAL A 271 0.72 12.95 16.27
C VAL A 271 -0.04 14.18 16.71
N THR A 272 0.17 15.27 15.97
CA THR A 272 -0.63 16.48 16.08
C THR A 272 -1.53 16.61 14.85
N PHE A 273 -2.84 16.67 15.05
CA PHE A 273 -3.83 16.85 13.99
C PHE A 273 -4.16 18.33 13.80
N SER A 274 -4.19 18.80 12.56
CA SER A 274 -4.52 20.20 12.22
C SER A 274 -5.53 20.25 11.07
N THR A 275 -6.33 21.31 11.00
CA THR A 275 -7.39 21.47 9.99
C THR A 275 -7.08 22.64 9.05
N THR A 276 -7.63 22.63 7.83
CA THR A 276 -7.30 23.64 6.78
C THR A 276 -7.78 25.06 7.09
N ARG A 277 -8.60 25.25 8.13
CA ARG A 277 -9.01 26.57 8.64
C ARG A 277 -8.35 26.98 9.96
N ASP A 278 -7.45 26.16 10.50
CA ASP A 278 -6.69 26.54 11.68
C ASP A 278 -5.59 27.55 11.32
N THR A 279 -5.85 28.83 11.54
CA THR A 279 -4.91 29.89 11.21
C THR A 279 -3.61 29.81 12.00
N LEU A 280 -3.65 29.41 13.28
CA LEU A 280 -2.45 29.38 14.14
C LEU A 280 -1.43 28.36 13.64
N THR A 281 -1.92 27.19 13.24
CA THR A 281 -1.09 26.10 12.71
C THR A 281 -0.68 26.36 11.25
N ASN A 282 -1.60 26.80 10.39
CA ASN A 282 -1.34 27.00 8.95
C ASN A 282 -0.40 28.19 8.62
N ILE A 283 -0.26 29.19 9.50
CA ILE A 283 0.65 30.35 9.27
C ILE A 283 2.13 29.97 9.46
N ALA A 284 2.42 28.87 10.15
CA ALA A 284 3.77 28.45 10.49
C ALA A 284 4.34 27.34 9.58
N TRP A 285 3.57 26.91 8.57
CA TRP A 285 3.92 25.80 7.68
C TRP A 285 4.73 26.26 6.47
N ALA A 286 6.03 26.00 6.49
CA ALA A 286 6.80 25.74 5.27
C ALA A 286 7.02 24.22 5.22
N GLN A 287 6.24 23.52 4.39
CA GLN A 287 6.35 22.07 4.23
C GLN A 287 7.68 21.69 3.57
N ASP A 288 8.43 20.78 4.18
CA ASP A 288 9.45 20.00 3.50
C ASP A 288 8.77 18.88 2.68
N GLY A 289 9.23 18.69 1.44
CA GLY A 289 8.48 18.00 0.38
C GLY A 289 8.35 16.47 0.48
N LYS A 290 7.94 15.93 1.63
CA LYS A 290 7.69 14.48 1.81
C LYS A 290 6.30 14.07 2.28
N GLU A 291 5.36 14.99 2.55
CA GLU A 291 3.99 14.63 2.93
C GLU A 291 2.92 15.42 2.16
N ILE A 292 1.75 14.79 2.01
CA ILE A 292 0.72 15.08 1.02
C ILE A 292 0.17 16.52 1.17
N SER A 293 0.37 17.31 0.12
CA SER A 293 -0.20 18.65 -0.07
C SER A 293 -1.55 18.53 -0.78
N PHE A 294 -2.64 18.92 -0.10
CA PHE A 294 -3.89 19.26 -0.76
C PHE A 294 -3.99 20.78 -0.85
N GLY A 295 -4.06 21.28 -2.08
CA GLY A 295 -3.97 22.70 -2.44
C GLY A 295 -5.13 23.57 -1.94
N GLY A 296 -5.17 23.83 -0.64
CA GLY A 296 -6.03 24.85 -0.03
C GLY A 296 -5.47 26.25 -0.28
N GLN A 297 -6.14 27.03 -1.13
CA GLN A 297 -5.88 28.47 -1.23
C GLN A 297 -6.09 29.10 0.15
N ALA A 298 -5.06 29.78 0.67
CA ALA A 298 -5.18 30.66 1.82
C ALA A 298 -6.38 31.62 1.59
N LEU A 299 -7.42 31.45 2.40
CA LEU A 299 -8.59 32.33 2.35
C LEU A 299 -8.19 33.73 2.82
N ASP A 300 -8.32 34.65 1.88
CA ASP A 300 -8.42 36.10 1.93
C ASP A 300 -8.00 36.83 3.23
N ASN A 301 -6.98 37.69 3.08
CA ASN A 301 -6.41 38.62 4.07
C ASN A 301 -7.42 39.65 4.66
N SER A 302 -8.71 39.53 4.39
CA SER A 302 -9.73 40.53 4.69
C SER A 302 -10.55 40.27 5.97
N VAL A 303 -10.34 39.12 6.63
CA VAL A 303 -10.97 38.76 7.94
C VAL A 303 -10.08 39.16 9.14
N ALA A 304 -8.91 39.77 8.87
CA ALA A 304 -7.89 40.16 9.84
C ALA A 304 -8.20 41.45 10.65
N GLU A 305 -9.46 41.84 10.83
CA GLU A 305 -9.82 43.15 11.39
C GLU A 305 -10.92 43.12 12.47
N THR A 306 -10.77 42.39 13.59
CA THR A 306 -11.55 42.71 14.81
C THR A 306 -10.88 42.21 16.09
N LEU A 307 -9.99 43.06 16.64
CA LEU A 307 -9.72 43.35 18.06
C LEU A 307 -9.35 42.21 19.04
N LEU A 308 -8.08 42.28 19.48
CA LEU A 308 -7.38 41.62 20.59
C LEU A 308 -6.69 40.26 20.42
N ASP A 309 -6.66 39.68 19.21
CA ASP A 309 -5.74 38.56 18.88
C ASP A 309 -4.89 38.77 17.60
N ASN A 310 -5.03 39.92 16.94
CA ASN A 310 -4.40 40.18 15.62
C ASN A 310 -2.97 40.74 15.66
N ASN A 311 -2.39 41.03 16.82
CA ASN A 311 -1.03 41.58 16.89
C ASN A 311 0.06 40.52 17.08
N THR A 312 -0.28 39.30 17.47
CA THR A 312 0.65 38.17 17.51
C THR A 312 1.21 37.91 16.10
N TRP A 313 0.34 37.91 15.08
CA TRP A 313 0.74 37.87 13.66
C TRP A 313 1.70 39.01 13.29
N LEU A 314 1.35 40.27 13.60
CA LEU A 314 2.14 41.44 13.23
C LEU A 314 3.51 41.42 13.91
N VAL A 315 3.56 41.13 15.22
CA VAL A 315 4.81 40.98 15.98
C VAL A 315 5.69 39.91 15.33
N LEU A 316 5.12 38.77 14.96
CA LEU A 316 5.90 37.67 14.40
C LEU A 316 6.40 37.92 12.97
N LYS A 317 5.64 38.65 12.16
CA LYS A 317 6.07 39.14 10.85
C LYS A 317 7.13 40.24 10.96
N PHE A 318 7.09 41.07 12.02
CA PHE A 318 8.06 42.15 12.27
C PHE A 318 9.39 41.67 12.88
N LEU A 319 9.44 40.45 13.42
CA LEU A 319 10.62 39.87 14.07
C LEU A 319 11.47 38.98 13.14
N GLY A 320 11.08 38.82 11.87
CA GLY A 320 11.89 38.11 10.87
C GLY A 320 12.03 36.60 11.11
N ILE A 321 11.13 35.99 11.87
CA ILE A 321 11.17 34.58 12.22
C ILE A 321 10.67 33.75 11.02
N THR A 322 11.59 33.15 10.27
CA THR A 322 11.30 32.11 9.27
C THR A 322 11.01 30.80 10.01
N ARG A 323 9.83 30.21 9.81
CA ARG A 323 9.34 29.13 10.67
C ARG A 323 9.42 27.76 10.02
N GLU A 324 10.15 26.88 10.67
CA GLU A 324 9.86 25.45 10.69
C GLU A 324 9.48 25.13 12.13
N THR A 325 8.22 24.75 12.34
CA THR A 325 7.67 24.36 13.64
C THR A 325 8.10 22.95 14.00
N LYS A 326 8.43 22.72 15.26
CA LYS A 326 8.87 21.42 15.73
C LYS A 326 7.88 20.82 16.70
N TYR A 327 7.34 19.67 16.32
CA TYR A 327 6.40 18.89 17.14
C TYR A 327 7.10 17.65 17.70
N PRO A 328 6.56 17.02 18.77
CA PRO A 328 7.15 15.82 19.34
C PRO A 328 7.23 14.68 18.32
N GLY A 329 6.24 14.58 17.44
CA GLY A 329 6.17 13.62 16.32
C GLY A 329 5.60 14.21 15.03
N ASN A 330 4.78 13.43 14.34
CA ASN A 330 4.23 13.79 13.02
C ASN A 330 3.12 14.84 13.15
N VAL A 331 2.93 15.64 12.11
CA VAL A 331 1.81 16.59 12.02
C VAL A 331 0.97 16.24 10.82
N VAL A 332 -0.33 16.00 11.03
CA VAL A 332 -1.23 15.59 9.95
C VAL A 332 -2.30 16.64 9.70
N ALA A 333 -2.37 17.09 8.46
CA ALA A 333 -3.39 18.00 7.98
C ALA A 333 -4.65 17.22 7.55
N ILE A 334 -5.79 17.52 8.16
CA ILE A 334 -7.09 17.01 7.76
C ILE A 334 -7.80 18.09 6.93
N ASP A 335 -8.14 17.78 5.68
CA ASP A 335 -8.76 18.73 4.75
C ASP A 335 -10.24 18.99 5.04
N LEU A 336 -10.51 19.56 6.21
CA LEU A 336 -11.85 19.92 6.67
C LEU A 336 -11.86 21.36 7.19
N PRO A 337 -12.89 22.18 6.86
CA PRO A 337 -12.96 23.60 7.21
C PRO A 337 -13.41 23.84 8.66
N ILE A 338 -12.78 23.18 9.63
CA ILE A 338 -13.07 23.31 11.06
C ILE A 338 -12.18 24.43 11.63
N HIS A 339 -12.79 25.41 12.29
CA HIS A 339 -12.06 26.50 12.97
C HIS A 339 -11.32 25.95 14.22
N HIS A 340 -10.30 26.67 14.70
CA HIS A 340 -9.52 26.34 15.91
C HIS A 340 -10.43 26.26 17.16
N ASN A 341 -10.96 25.07 17.47
CA ASN A 341 -11.93 24.79 18.54
C ASN A 341 -12.12 23.27 18.72
N MET A 342 -11.85 22.75 19.92
CA MET A 342 -11.96 21.31 20.19
C MET A 342 -13.34 20.73 20.07
N THR A 343 -14.35 21.40 20.64
CA THR A 343 -15.71 20.89 20.60
C THR A 343 -16.16 20.67 19.16
N LYS A 344 -15.88 21.62 18.26
CA LYS A 344 -16.17 21.52 16.82
C LYS A 344 -15.35 20.43 16.12
N TYR A 345 -14.10 20.23 16.51
CA TYR A 345 -13.27 19.16 15.95
C TYR A 345 -13.85 17.78 16.33
N ARG A 346 -14.09 17.56 17.63
CA ARG A 346 -14.61 16.31 18.20
C ARG A 346 -16.01 15.97 17.69
N GLU A 347 -16.89 16.96 17.56
CA GLU A 347 -18.26 16.75 17.05
C GLU A 347 -18.29 16.51 15.53
N ASN A 348 -17.18 16.70 14.81
CA ASN A 348 -17.08 16.37 13.40
C ASN A 348 -16.70 14.89 13.20
N ALA A 349 -17.69 14.09 12.81
CA ALA A 349 -17.51 12.66 12.60
C ALA A 349 -16.44 12.32 11.54
N GLU A 350 -16.35 13.12 10.47
CA GLU A 350 -15.38 12.90 9.39
C GLU A 350 -13.94 13.16 9.88
N ALA A 351 -13.74 14.22 10.67
CA ALA A 351 -12.45 14.52 11.28
C ALA A 351 -12.01 13.41 12.24
N MET A 352 -12.92 12.92 13.08
CA MET A 352 -12.63 11.84 14.03
C MET A 352 -12.33 10.51 13.33
N GLU A 353 -13.03 10.20 12.24
CA GLU A 353 -12.77 8.99 11.46
C GLU A 353 -11.40 9.06 10.76
N TYR A 354 -11.08 10.18 10.12
CA TYR A 354 -9.74 10.40 9.55
C TYR A 354 -8.64 10.33 10.62
N THR A 355 -8.88 10.89 11.80
CA THR A 355 -7.94 10.83 12.92
C THR A 355 -7.62 9.38 13.30
N LYS A 356 -8.65 8.54 13.45
CA LYS A 356 -8.50 7.11 13.75
C LYS A 356 -7.73 6.37 12.66
N GLN A 357 -8.10 6.60 11.40
CA GLN A 357 -7.44 5.98 10.25
C GLN A 357 -5.95 6.35 10.20
N VAL A 358 -5.62 7.63 10.33
CA VAL A 358 -4.23 8.11 10.33
C VAL A 358 -3.42 7.47 11.47
N VAL A 359 -3.99 7.38 12.67
CA VAL A 359 -3.34 6.70 13.79
C VAL A 359 -3.07 5.24 13.45
N LEU A 360 -4.03 4.53 12.89
CA LEU A 360 -3.86 3.12 12.51
C LEU A 360 -2.86 2.93 11.36
N GLU A 361 -2.84 3.81 10.36
CA GLU A 361 -1.93 3.73 9.21
C GLU A 361 -0.47 4.04 9.56
N GLN A 362 -0.25 4.95 10.50
CA GLN A 362 1.09 5.27 10.99
C GLN A 362 1.61 4.24 12.00
N LEU A 363 0.72 3.51 12.67
CA LEU A 363 1.08 2.25 13.31
C LEU A 363 1.38 1.23 12.21
N PHE A 364 2.33 0.30 12.43
CA PHE A 364 2.59 -0.76 11.45
C PHE A 364 1.45 -1.79 11.50
N ALA A 365 0.29 -1.38 10.99
CA ALA A 365 -0.93 -2.17 10.94
C ALA A 365 -0.85 -3.23 9.84
N VAL A 366 -1.50 -4.35 10.07
CA VAL A 366 -1.43 -5.56 9.26
C VAL A 366 -2.85 -6.01 8.96
N ASP A 367 -3.13 -6.16 7.68
CA ASP A 367 -4.28 -6.89 7.13
C ASP A 367 -3.69 -8.20 6.55
N ILE A 368 -3.99 -9.33 7.18
CA ILE A 368 -3.34 -10.61 6.90
C ILE A 368 -3.99 -11.30 5.69
N ASP A 369 -5.31 -11.26 5.59
CA ASP A 369 -6.08 -11.94 4.54
C ASP A 369 -6.55 -11.01 3.41
N GLY A 370 -6.31 -9.71 3.52
CA GLY A 370 -6.60 -8.74 2.49
C GLY A 370 -8.05 -8.31 2.42
N ASP A 371 -8.83 -8.51 3.49
CA ASP A 371 -10.25 -8.15 3.55
C ASP A 371 -10.49 -6.66 3.83
N SER A 372 -9.42 -5.85 3.90
CA SER A 372 -9.42 -4.42 4.25
C SER A 372 -9.79 -4.14 5.71
N LEU A 373 -9.86 -5.16 6.57
CA LEU A 373 -9.92 -5.03 8.01
C LEU A 373 -8.53 -5.31 8.58
N LEU A 374 -8.12 -4.49 9.54
CA LEU A 374 -6.82 -4.66 10.19
C LEU A 374 -6.94 -5.81 11.22
N ASP A 375 -6.00 -6.75 11.18
CA ASP A 375 -5.87 -7.86 12.14
C ASP A 375 -4.98 -7.50 13.32
N PHE A 376 -3.93 -6.72 13.07
CA PHE A 376 -2.91 -6.41 14.07
C PHE A 376 -2.27 -5.05 13.82
N ALA A 377 -1.70 -4.44 14.85
CA ALA A 377 -0.87 -3.25 14.71
C ALA A 377 0.31 -3.29 15.67
N VAL A 378 1.48 -2.90 15.16
CA VAL A 378 2.64 -2.65 16.01
C VAL A 378 2.42 -1.31 16.71
N THR A 379 2.38 -1.33 18.04
CA THR A 379 2.08 -0.19 18.89
C THR A 379 3.28 0.17 19.77
N PRO A 380 3.37 1.40 20.29
CA PRO A 380 4.33 1.75 21.33
C PRO A 380 4.32 0.79 22.52
N GLU A 381 3.19 0.19 22.88
CA GLU A 381 3.13 -0.75 23.99
C GLU A 381 3.95 -2.01 23.72
N ASN A 382 3.90 -2.50 22.49
CA ASN A 382 4.65 -3.69 22.06
C ASN A 382 6.09 -3.37 21.58
N THR A 383 6.42 -2.12 21.26
CA THR A 383 7.76 -1.69 20.79
C THR A 383 8.61 -0.89 21.77
N THR A 384 8.05 -0.30 22.83
CA THR A 384 8.85 0.46 23.82
C THR A 384 9.74 -0.48 24.62
N THR A 385 11.02 -0.15 24.84
CA THR A 385 11.95 -1.02 25.57
C THR A 385 11.94 -0.73 27.07
N ARG A 386 10.75 -0.60 27.69
CA ARG A 386 10.65 -0.32 29.13
C ARG A 386 11.24 -1.49 29.92
N ASP A 387 12.14 -1.19 30.86
CA ASP A 387 12.75 -2.20 31.72
C ASP A 387 11.68 -2.94 32.55
N LEU A 388 11.83 -4.26 32.70
CA LEU A 388 10.90 -5.10 33.46
C LEU A 388 10.95 -4.80 34.97
N LEU A 389 12.10 -4.31 35.46
CA LEU A 389 12.30 -3.82 36.83
C LEU A 389 12.61 -2.32 36.84
N LYS A 390 11.96 -1.55 37.72
CA LYS A 390 12.21 -0.11 37.86
C LYS A 390 13.48 0.13 38.70
N LYS A 391 14.41 0.94 38.18
CA LYS A 391 15.53 1.51 38.95
C LYS A 391 15.04 2.78 39.66
N TYR A 392 15.24 2.89 40.97
CA TYR A 392 14.78 4.05 41.74
C TYR A 392 15.78 5.21 41.66
N GLY A 393 15.37 6.34 41.07
CA GLY A 393 16.15 7.59 41.01
C GLY A 393 17.52 7.44 40.33
N ASP A 394 18.51 8.23 40.75
CA ASP A 394 19.91 8.12 40.30
C ASP A 394 20.66 6.89 40.88
N SER A 395 19.97 6.04 41.65
CA SER A 395 20.59 4.90 42.31
C SER A 395 20.73 3.71 41.35
N LYS A 396 21.94 3.13 41.30
CA LYS A 396 22.24 1.92 40.51
C LYS A 396 21.81 0.62 41.21
N GLU A 397 21.21 0.68 42.41
CA GLU A 397 20.91 -0.51 43.20
C GLU A 397 19.47 -0.99 42.98
N ILE A 398 19.33 -2.22 42.46
CA ILE A 398 18.06 -2.93 42.34
C ILE A 398 17.76 -3.63 43.68
N ARG A 399 16.50 -3.60 44.13
CA ARG A 399 16.06 -4.31 45.36
C ARG A 399 14.86 -5.18 45.04
N LEU A 400 14.97 -6.47 45.39
CA LEU A 400 13.87 -7.43 45.31
C LEU A 400 13.03 -7.32 46.59
N ASP A 401 12.09 -6.38 46.61
CA ASP A 401 11.06 -6.26 47.65
C ASP A 401 9.66 -6.50 47.05
N THR A 402 8.63 -6.53 47.91
CA THR A 402 7.25 -6.76 47.49
C THR A 402 6.78 -5.80 46.40
N THR A 403 7.16 -4.51 46.46
CA THR A 403 6.76 -3.48 45.49
C THR A 403 7.43 -3.73 44.14
N SER A 404 8.74 -4.01 44.16
CA SER A 404 9.50 -4.36 42.96
C SER A 404 8.98 -5.65 42.30
N MET A 405 8.60 -6.66 43.09
CA MET A 405 8.03 -7.91 42.57
C MET A 405 6.64 -7.73 41.98
N MET A 406 5.76 -6.93 42.61
CA MET A 406 4.47 -6.57 42.02
C MET A 406 4.64 -5.84 40.69
N THR A 407 5.61 -4.93 40.59
CA THR A 407 5.93 -4.22 39.35
C THR A 407 6.45 -5.18 38.27
N LEU A 408 7.39 -6.08 38.64
CA LEU A 408 7.92 -7.09 37.73
C LEU A 408 6.82 -8.00 37.18
N ILE A 409 5.95 -8.55 38.05
CA ILE A 409 4.83 -9.41 37.66
C ILE A 409 3.90 -8.67 36.71
N THR A 410 3.59 -7.40 36.97
CA THR A 410 2.75 -6.58 36.09
C THR A 410 3.37 -6.42 34.69
N ASN A 411 4.66 -6.11 34.63
CA ASN A 411 5.39 -5.94 33.37
C ASN A 411 5.57 -7.27 32.60
N LEU A 412 5.80 -8.38 33.31
CA LEU A 412 5.88 -9.71 32.72
C LEU A 412 4.53 -10.14 32.12
N ASN A 413 3.41 -9.89 32.83
CA ASN A 413 2.07 -10.16 32.30
C ASN A 413 1.75 -9.33 31.06
N ALA A 414 2.25 -8.09 30.96
CA ALA A 414 2.14 -7.31 29.73
C ALA A 414 2.94 -7.95 28.58
N SER A 415 4.19 -8.36 28.84
CA SER A 415 5.02 -9.07 27.85
C SER A 415 4.43 -10.42 27.44
N LEU A 416 3.78 -11.14 28.36
CA LEU A 416 3.09 -12.39 28.08
C LEU A 416 1.94 -12.16 27.09
N ARG A 417 1.07 -11.17 27.36
CA ARG A 417 -0.02 -10.81 26.43
C ARG A 417 0.48 -10.44 25.05
N HIS A 418 1.56 -9.66 24.95
CA HIS A 418 2.14 -9.36 23.63
C HIS A 418 2.61 -10.64 22.92
N ALA A 419 3.28 -11.56 23.61
CA ALA A 419 3.70 -12.82 23.00
C ALA A 419 2.50 -13.71 22.59
N GLU A 420 1.40 -13.69 23.34
CA GLU A 420 0.14 -14.36 23.00
C GLU A 420 -0.53 -13.73 21.76
N ASP A 421 -0.56 -12.40 21.66
CA ASP A 421 -1.06 -11.69 20.47
C ASP A 421 -0.23 -12.06 19.24
N LEU A 422 1.11 -12.11 19.36
CA LEU A 422 1.98 -12.54 18.28
C LEU A 422 1.73 -14.00 17.85
N LEU A 423 1.41 -14.89 18.79
CA LEU A 423 1.05 -16.26 18.47
C LEU A 423 -0.26 -16.30 17.66
N GLU A 424 -1.23 -15.45 17.98
CA GLU A 424 -2.46 -15.32 17.19
C GLU A 424 -2.17 -14.82 15.77
N VAL A 425 -1.34 -13.78 15.63
CA VAL A 425 -0.92 -13.24 14.33
C VAL A 425 -0.25 -14.31 13.48
N VAL A 426 0.70 -15.08 14.04
CA VAL A 426 1.37 -16.16 13.31
C VAL A 426 0.38 -17.26 12.91
N LYS A 427 -0.56 -17.65 13.77
CA LYS A 427 -1.59 -18.65 13.43
C LYS A 427 -2.51 -18.19 12.30
N ARG A 428 -3.00 -16.94 12.35
CA ARG A 428 -3.79 -16.35 11.27
C ARG A 428 -3.00 -16.30 9.97
N THR A 429 -1.72 -15.94 10.05
CA THR A 429 -0.82 -15.94 8.90
C THR A 429 -0.64 -17.34 8.31
N SER A 430 -0.48 -18.38 9.15
CA SER A 430 -0.44 -19.77 8.70
C SER A 430 -1.72 -20.18 8.00
N GLN A 431 -2.88 -19.78 8.52
CA GLN A 431 -4.18 -20.07 7.91
C GLN A 431 -4.36 -19.37 6.56
N ALA A 432 -3.97 -18.09 6.45
CA ALA A 432 -3.96 -17.37 5.17
C ALA A 432 -3.06 -18.09 4.14
N ASN A 433 -1.85 -18.48 4.54
CA ASN A 433 -0.94 -19.22 3.67
C ASN A 433 -1.48 -20.62 3.29
N GLU A 434 -2.20 -21.30 4.19
CA GLU A 434 -2.90 -22.55 3.88
C GLU A 434 -4.00 -22.36 2.84
N ASN A 435 -4.75 -21.25 2.88
CA ASN A 435 -5.74 -20.93 1.85
C ASN A 435 -5.08 -20.76 0.49
N VAL A 436 -3.94 -20.04 0.41
CA VAL A 436 -3.15 -19.93 -0.83
C VAL A 436 -2.74 -21.31 -1.35
N MET A 437 -2.17 -22.16 -0.48
CA MET A 437 -1.76 -23.53 -0.84
C MET A 437 -2.93 -24.37 -1.35
N ASN A 438 -4.06 -24.35 -0.65
CA ASN A 438 -5.24 -25.14 -1.00
C ASN A 438 -5.90 -24.68 -2.31
N ASN A 439 -5.66 -23.43 -2.72
CA ASN A 439 -6.20 -22.85 -3.94
C ASN A 439 -5.30 -23.01 -5.18
N LEU A 440 -4.25 -23.84 -5.11
CA LEU A 440 -3.30 -24.06 -6.22
C LEU A 440 -4.01 -24.36 -7.55
N SER A 441 -4.99 -25.26 -7.56
CA SER A 441 -5.70 -25.62 -8.79
C SER A 441 -6.43 -24.43 -9.42
N SER A 442 -7.05 -23.55 -8.64
CA SER A 442 -7.72 -22.37 -9.19
C SER A 442 -6.71 -21.37 -9.72
N ARG A 443 -5.61 -21.16 -9.00
CA ARG A 443 -4.50 -20.27 -9.40
C ARG A 443 -3.88 -20.72 -10.72
N THR A 444 -3.61 -22.01 -10.87
CA THR A 444 -3.14 -22.60 -12.13
C THR A 444 -4.15 -22.41 -13.26
N ASN A 445 -5.46 -22.56 -13.00
CA ASN A 445 -6.49 -22.32 -14.01
C ASN A 445 -6.60 -20.84 -14.40
N ASN A 446 -6.46 -19.91 -13.45
CA ASN A 446 -6.40 -18.47 -13.74
C ASN A 446 -5.21 -18.13 -14.63
N LEU A 447 -4.05 -18.77 -14.41
CA LEU A 447 -2.90 -18.61 -15.29
C LEU A 447 -3.16 -19.15 -16.70
N LYS A 448 -3.80 -20.32 -16.83
CA LYS A 448 -4.21 -20.86 -18.13
C LYS A 448 -5.12 -19.87 -18.88
N GLU A 449 -6.07 -19.27 -18.18
CA GLU A 449 -6.96 -18.25 -18.73
C GLU A 449 -6.20 -16.98 -19.14
N ALA A 450 -5.33 -16.45 -18.28
CA ALA A 450 -4.53 -15.25 -18.58
C ALA A 450 -3.63 -15.45 -19.82
N VAL A 451 -2.99 -16.62 -19.92
CA VAL A 451 -2.23 -17.01 -21.11
C VAL A 451 -3.13 -17.06 -22.33
N PHE A 452 -4.28 -17.73 -22.26
CA PHE A 452 -5.21 -17.87 -23.38
C PHE A 452 -5.75 -16.50 -23.85
N GLN A 453 -6.14 -15.63 -22.93
CA GLN A 453 -6.55 -14.25 -23.21
C GLN A 453 -5.45 -13.47 -23.92
N HIS A 454 -4.19 -13.66 -23.53
CA HIS A 454 -3.08 -13.03 -24.24
C HIS A 454 -2.96 -13.55 -25.68
N LEU A 455 -3.07 -14.87 -25.91
CA LEU A 455 -3.06 -15.45 -27.25
C LEU A 455 -4.21 -14.91 -28.12
N GLN A 456 -5.38 -14.64 -27.52
CA GLN A 456 -6.49 -13.96 -28.20
C GLN A 456 -6.16 -12.50 -28.52
N SER A 457 -5.57 -11.76 -27.56
CA SER A 457 -5.25 -10.33 -27.72
C SER A 457 -4.27 -10.03 -28.85
N ILE A 458 -3.37 -10.97 -29.15
CA ILE A 458 -2.42 -10.86 -30.27
C ILE A 458 -2.94 -11.46 -31.58
N SER A 459 -4.23 -11.81 -31.64
CA SER A 459 -4.90 -12.47 -32.78
C SER A 459 -4.31 -13.84 -33.16
N LEU A 460 -3.59 -14.53 -32.27
CA LEU A 460 -3.03 -15.85 -32.59
C LEU A 460 -4.13 -16.90 -32.76
N ILE A 461 -5.11 -16.92 -31.84
CA ILE A 461 -6.28 -17.82 -31.93
C ILE A 461 -7.06 -17.54 -33.22
N GLU A 462 -7.28 -16.25 -33.52
CA GLU A 462 -7.95 -15.81 -34.74
C GLU A 462 -7.18 -16.24 -36.00
N ALA A 463 -5.85 -16.16 -36.01
CA ALA A 463 -5.04 -16.62 -37.13
C ALA A 463 -5.22 -18.13 -37.38
N ILE A 464 -5.21 -18.95 -36.31
CA ILE A 464 -5.45 -20.40 -36.43
C ILE A 464 -6.84 -20.67 -37.00
N GLN A 465 -7.87 -19.97 -36.52
CA GLN A 465 -9.25 -20.11 -37.03
C GLN A 465 -9.37 -19.67 -38.49
N LYS A 466 -8.72 -18.58 -38.91
CA LYS A 466 -8.71 -18.12 -40.30
C LYS A 466 -7.99 -19.08 -41.23
N ILE A 467 -6.88 -19.66 -40.79
CA ILE A 467 -6.20 -20.75 -41.52
C ILE A 467 -7.15 -21.94 -41.67
N ASP A 468 -7.80 -22.36 -40.59
CA ASP A 468 -8.73 -23.50 -40.62
C ASP A 468 -9.90 -23.26 -41.58
N ASN A 469 -10.48 -22.07 -41.56
CA ASN A 469 -11.58 -21.70 -42.46
C ASN A 469 -11.15 -21.69 -43.94
N ALA A 470 -10.00 -21.08 -44.25
CA ALA A 470 -9.49 -21.02 -45.62
C ALA A 470 -9.27 -22.41 -46.21
N PHE A 471 -8.64 -23.31 -45.45
CA PHE A 471 -8.40 -24.69 -45.91
C PHE A 471 -9.67 -25.55 -45.88
N SER A 472 -10.65 -25.26 -45.01
CA SER A 472 -11.97 -25.91 -45.05
C SER A 472 -12.73 -25.55 -46.33
N ASN A 473 -12.69 -24.29 -46.73
CA ASN A 473 -13.28 -23.82 -47.98
C ASN A 473 -12.58 -24.45 -49.19
N TYR A 474 -11.25 -24.52 -49.17
CA TYR A 474 -10.48 -25.19 -50.22
C TYR A 474 -10.86 -26.68 -50.34
N ASP A 475 -10.97 -27.38 -49.21
CA ASP A 475 -11.41 -28.77 -49.15
C ASP A 475 -12.83 -28.97 -49.69
N GLY A 476 -13.71 -27.99 -49.49
CA GLY A 476 -15.08 -27.97 -49.98
C GLY A 476 -15.19 -27.93 -51.51
N MET A 477 -14.16 -27.43 -52.20
CA MET A 477 -14.13 -27.33 -53.68
C MET A 477 -13.85 -28.68 -54.38
N LYS A 478 -13.58 -29.75 -53.62
CA LYS A 478 -13.16 -31.06 -54.15
C LYS A 478 -14.11 -31.62 -55.21
N GLU A 479 -15.43 -31.56 -55.00
CA GLU A 479 -16.39 -32.11 -55.97
C GLU A 479 -16.52 -31.25 -57.24
N THR A 480 -16.37 -29.93 -57.10
CA THR A 480 -16.33 -29.00 -58.24
C THR A 480 -15.16 -29.35 -59.16
N PHE A 481 -13.93 -29.47 -58.62
CA PHE A 481 -12.75 -29.82 -59.41
C PHE A 481 -12.76 -31.26 -59.93
N LYS A 482 -13.37 -32.21 -59.23
CA LYS A 482 -13.61 -33.56 -59.77
C LYS A 482 -14.46 -33.53 -61.03
N THR A 483 -15.51 -32.71 -61.03
CA THR A 483 -16.40 -32.54 -62.19
C THR A 483 -15.65 -31.93 -63.37
N LEU A 484 -14.83 -30.88 -63.12
CA LEU A 484 -13.99 -30.26 -64.14
C LEU A 484 -12.95 -31.24 -64.73
N ASN A 485 -12.28 -32.01 -63.86
CA ASN A 485 -11.30 -33.01 -64.29
C ASN A 485 -11.94 -34.18 -65.05
N ALA A 486 -13.17 -34.57 -64.71
CA ALA A 486 -13.88 -35.66 -65.39
C ALA A 486 -14.36 -35.28 -66.80
N TYR A 487 -14.58 -34.00 -67.08
CA TYR A 487 -15.03 -33.53 -68.40
C TYR A 487 -14.03 -33.90 -69.50
N ASN A 488 -14.54 -34.33 -70.65
CA ASN A 488 -13.74 -34.61 -71.82
C ASN A 488 -13.82 -33.42 -72.80
N PRO A 489 -12.76 -32.60 -72.95
CA PRO A 489 -12.77 -31.45 -73.84
C PRO A 489 -13.11 -31.77 -75.30
N TYR A 490 -12.91 -33.02 -75.74
CA TYR A 490 -13.33 -33.46 -77.07
C TYR A 490 -14.85 -33.39 -77.29
N ASP A 491 -15.67 -33.50 -76.23
CA ASP A 491 -17.12 -33.41 -76.37
C ASP A 491 -17.57 -32.04 -76.89
N PHE A 492 -16.84 -30.96 -76.55
CA PHE A 492 -17.05 -29.64 -77.14
C PHE A 492 -16.61 -29.60 -78.61
N SER A 493 -15.39 -30.06 -78.91
CA SER A 493 -14.86 -30.08 -80.27
C SER A 493 -15.69 -30.92 -81.25
N ARG A 494 -16.34 -31.98 -80.76
CA ARG A 494 -17.21 -32.85 -81.57
C ARG A 494 -18.40 -32.10 -82.17
N ASN A 495 -18.86 -31.02 -81.55
CA ASN A 495 -19.94 -30.19 -82.11
C ASN A 495 -19.52 -29.44 -83.39
N PHE A 496 -18.22 -29.43 -83.71
CA PHE A 496 -17.61 -28.71 -84.83
C PHE A 496 -16.72 -29.59 -85.72
N ASP A 497 -16.66 -30.91 -85.46
CA ASP A 497 -15.79 -31.82 -86.20
C ASP A 497 -16.36 -32.21 -87.57
N TRP A 498 -15.66 -33.08 -88.30
CA TRP A 498 -16.05 -33.46 -89.66
C TRP A 498 -17.14 -34.53 -89.75
N PHE A 499 -17.66 -35.04 -88.63
CA PHE A 499 -18.61 -36.15 -88.60
C PHE A 499 -20.08 -35.69 -88.47
N GLY A 500 -20.97 -36.23 -89.31
CA GLY A 500 -22.42 -35.98 -89.18
C GLY A 500 -22.82 -34.55 -89.53
N PHE A 501 -23.71 -33.94 -88.74
CA PHE A 501 -24.27 -32.60 -89.01
C PHE A 501 -23.19 -31.51 -89.01
N SER A 502 -22.16 -31.61 -88.17
CA SER A 502 -21.08 -30.61 -88.06
C SER A 502 -20.21 -30.56 -89.31
N GLY A 503 -19.86 -31.71 -89.89
CA GLY A 503 -19.05 -31.79 -91.11
C GLY A 503 -19.70 -31.16 -92.35
N LEU A 504 -21.04 -31.03 -92.36
CA LEU A 504 -21.81 -30.40 -93.43
C LEU A 504 -21.81 -28.87 -93.37
N ASN A 505 -21.26 -28.28 -92.30
CA ASN A 505 -21.28 -26.85 -92.07
C ASN A 505 -19.87 -26.27 -91.92
N ASP A 506 -19.71 -24.99 -92.27
CA ASP A 506 -18.59 -24.14 -91.86
C ASP A 506 -19.05 -23.26 -90.70
N TYR A 507 -18.17 -23.01 -89.74
CA TYR A 507 -18.48 -22.28 -88.50
C TYR A 507 -17.74 -20.95 -88.43
N PHE A 508 -18.45 -19.91 -87.98
CA PHE A 508 -17.98 -18.53 -87.99
C PHE A 508 -18.27 -17.82 -86.68
N ASP A 509 -17.47 -16.82 -86.36
CA ASP A 509 -17.75 -15.85 -85.29
C ASP A 509 -18.79 -14.79 -85.73
N SER A 510 -19.16 -13.89 -84.82
CA SER A 510 -20.09 -12.78 -85.10
C SER A 510 -19.59 -11.84 -86.20
N ASN A 511 -18.28 -11.71 -86.39
CA ASN A 511 -17.64 -10.89 -87.43
C ASN A 511 -17.53 -11.61 -88.79
N GLY A 512 -17.86 -12.89 -88.86
CA GLY A 512 -17.77 -13.71 -90.08
C GLY A 512 -16.39 -14.34 -90.32
N ASN A 513 -15.48 -14.31 -89.35
CA ASN A 513 -14.22 -15.06 -89.42
C ASN A 513 -14.45 -16.53 -89.06
N ASN A 514 -13.59 -17.44 -89.52
CA ASN A 514 -13.67 -18.86 -89.15
C ASN A 514 -13.57 -19.00 -87.62
N PHE A 515 -14.50 -19.77 -87.04
CA PHE A 515 -14.52 -20.03 -85.60
C PHE A 515 -13.42 -21.01 -85.19
N ASP A 516 -12.46 -20.56 -84.40
CA ASP A 516 -11.37 -21.39 -83.87
C ASP A 516 -11.82 -22.17 -82.62
N HIS A 517 -12.59 -23.24 -82.85
CA HIS A 517 -12.99 -24.15 -81.78
C HIS A 517 -11.79 -24.87 -81.13
N GLY A 518 -10.63 -24.94 -81.81
CA GLY A 518 -9.40 -25.53 -81.30
C GLY A 518 -8.79 -24.72 -80.16
N ALA A 519 -8.85 -23.39 -80.24
CA ALA A 519 -8.41 -22.50 -79.17
C ALA A 519 -9.20 -22.72 -77.87
N ILE A 520 -10.54 -22.84 -77.96
CA ILE A 520 -11.40 -23.10 -76.81
C ILE A 520 -11.15 -24.51 -76.23
N ALA A 521 -11.00 -25.52 -77.10
CA ALA A 521 -10.68 -26.87 -76.69
C ALA A 521 -9.35 -26.94 -75.92
N SER A 522 -8.33 -26.19 -76.37
CA SER A 522 -7.05 -26.08 -75.67
C SER A 522 -7.19 -25.50 -74.27
N LYS A 523 -8.00 -24.44 -74.09
CA LYS A 523 -8.28 -23.86 -72.77
C LYS A 523 -9.01 -24.85 -71.85
N LEU A 524 -9.96 -25.63 -72.39
CA LEU A 524 -10.64 -26.71 -71.66
C LEU A 524 -9.69 -27.84 -71.24
N TYR A 525 -8.72 -28.22 -72.08
CA TYR A 525 -7.66 -29.17 -71.70
C TYR A 525 -6.78 -28.62 -70.57
N SER A 526 -6.39 -27.35 -70.61
CA SER A 526 -5.65 -26.69 -69.53
C SER A 526 -6.45 -26.63 -68.23
N ALA A 527 -7.76 -26.34 -68.30
CA ALA A 527 -8.64 -26.34 -67.13
C ALA A 527 -8.76 -27.74 -66.50
N LYS A 528 -8.87 -28.79 -67.32
CA LYS A 528 -8.85 -30.19 -66.88
C LYS A 528 -7.55 -30.53 -66.15
N PHE A 529 -6.39 -30.23 -66.77
CA PHE A 529 -5.07 -30.50 -66.19
C PHE A 529 -4.84 -29.76 -64.87
N ASN A 530 -5.19 -28.48 -64.80
CA ASN A 530 -5.07 -27.71 -63.56
C ASN A 530 -6.04 -28.20 -62.46
N SER A 531 -7.19 -28.74 -62.84
CA SER A 531 -8.11 -29.37 -61.89
C SER A 531 -7.48 -30.63 -61.28
N GLU A 532 -6.73 -31.41 -62.05
CA GLU A 532 -5.96 -32.55 -61.53
C GLU A 532 -4.90 -32.10 -60.52
N LEU A 533 -4.14 -31.03 -60.82
CA LEU A 533 -3.15 -30.46 -59.90
C LEU A 533 -3.80 -29.94 -58.60
N THR A 534 -4.95 -29.28 -58.71
CA THR A 534 -5.69 -28.75 -57.56
C THR A 534 -6.22 -29.89 -56.68
N LEU A 535 -6.74 -30.96 -57.29
CA LEU A 535 -7.19 -32.15 -56.56
C LEU A 535 -6.04 -32.85 -55.83
N LEU A 536 -4.85 -32.91 -56.46
CA LEU A 536 -3.66 -33.46 -55.82
C LEU A 536 -3.23 -32.63 -54.61
N ASP A 537 -3.25 -31.30 -54.74
CA ASP A 537 -2.91 -30.38 -53.65
C ASP A 537 -3.90 -30.49 -52.47
N ILE A 538 -5.21 -30.55 -52.74
CA ILE A 538 -6.24 -30.85 -51.71
C ILE A 538 -5.95 -32.19 -51.01
N GLU A 539 -5.59 -33.22 -51.77
CA GLU A 539 -5.33 -34.55 -51.20
C GLU A 539 -4.05 -34.56 -50.33
N VAL A 540 -3.01 -33.84 -50.73
CA VAL A 540 -1.77 -33.66 -49.94
C VAL A 540 -2.07 -33.07 -48.55
N HIS A 541 -2.93 -32.06 -48.47
CA HIS A 541 -3.34 -31.46 -47.18
C HIS A 541 -4.15 -32.42 -46.30
N LYS A 542 -4.92 -33.33 -46.90
CA LYS A 542 -5.71 -34.34 -46.16
C LYS A 542 -4.86 -35.50 -45.65
N MET A 543 -3.86 -35.94 -46.42
CA MET A 543 -2.94 -37.02 -46.02
C MET A 543 -2.15 -36.69 -44.76
N THR A 544 -1.96 -35.41 -44.45
CA THR A 544 -1.28 -34.95 -43.25
C THR A 544 -2.16 -34.90 -41.99
N SER A 545 -3.49 -35.01 -42.12
CA SER A 545 -4.43 -34.88 -40.98
C SER A 545 -4.26 -36.00 -39.94
N LYS A 546 -4.00 -35.64 -38.69
CA LYS A 546 -4.13 -36.52 -37.51
C LYS A 546 -4.65 -35.71 -36.33
N GLY A 547 -5.53 -36.33 -35.55
CA GLY A 547 -5.87 -35.90 -34.19
C GLY A 547 -7.13 -35.06 -34.04
N LYS A 548 -7.78 -35.18 -32.88
CA LYS A 548 -8.58 -34.11 -32.27
C LYS A 548 -7.66 -33.45 -31.25
N SER A 549 -7.74 -32.13 -31.10
CA SER A 549 -7.05 -31.45 -30.00
C SER A 549 -7.67 -31.90 -28.67
N GLU A 550 -6.88 -32.53 -27.81
CA GLU A 550 -7.25 -32.90 -26.45
C GLU A 550 -6.43 -32.01 -25.49
N GLY A 551 -7.08 -31.03 -24.85
CA GLY A 551 -6.45 -30.14 -23.87
C GLY A 551 -7.38 -29.03 -23.40
N ASN A 552 -7.06 -28.40 -22.27
CA ASN A 552 -7.99 -27.50 -21.57
C ASN A 552 -7.75 -26.01 -21.80
N ILE A 553 -6.60 -25.61 -22.38
CA ILE A 553 -6.31 -24.19 -22.67
C ILE A 553 -7.26 -23.67 -23.74
N TRP A 554 -7.47 -24.45 -24.81
CA TRP A 554 -8.42 -24.16 -25.87
C TRP A 554 -9.35 -25.36 -26.09
N ALA A 555 -10.26 -25.57 -25.13
CA ALA A 555 -11.11 -26.77 -25.05
C ALA A 555 -12.14 -26.91 -26.20
N GLU A 556 -12.61 -25.79 -26.77
CA GLU A 556 -13.61 -25.76 -27.84
C GLU A 556 -13.05 -25.14 -29.13
N SER A 557 -11.92 -25.64 -29.62
CA SER A 557 -11.26 -25.02 -30.79
C SER A 557 -12.06 -25.06 -32.09
N ALA A 558 -12.99 -26.02 -32.21
CA ALA A 558 -13.83 -26.24 -33.40
C ALA A 558 -13.05 -26.31 -34.73
N THR A 559 -11.76 -26.65 -34.69
CA THR A 559 -10.89 -26.76 -35.89
C THR A 559 -11.05 -28.11 -36.57
N SER A 560 -11.06 -28.15 -37.90
CA SER A 560 -11.30 -29.37 -38.67
C SER A 560 -10.21 -29.75 -39.68
N THR A 561 -9.39 -28.79 -40.10
CA THR A 561 -8.30 -28.98 -41.06
C THR A 561 -7.01 -29.39 -40.35
N TYR A 562 -6.06 -29.95 -41.11
CA TYR A 562 -4.74 -30.32 -40.57
C TYR A 562 -4.03 -29.14 -39.87
N LEU A 563 -3.99 -27.97 -40.51
CA LEU A 563 -3.29 -26.81 -39.96
C LEU A 563 -4.04 -26.21 -38.76
N GLY A 564 -5.38 -26.20 -38.78
CA GLY A 564 -6.19 -25.76 -37.64
C GLY A 564 -5.99 -26.66 -36.42
N VAL A 565 -6.10 -27.98 -36.61
CA VAL A 565 -5.89 -28.98 -35.54
C VAL A 565 -4.49 -28.86 -34.94
N ARG A 566 -3.44 -28.75 -35.76
CA ARG A 566 -2.07 -28.56 -35.26
C ARG A 566 -1.88 -27.26 -34.48
N GLY A 567 -2.55 -26.19 -34.88
CA GLY A 567 -2.55 -24.93 -34.14
C GLY A 567 -3.19 -25.10 -32.76
N ALA A 568 -4.35 -25.76 -32.70
CA ALA A 568 -5.04 -26.04 -31.44
C ALA A 568 -4.25 -26.99 -30.53
N GLU A 569 -3.69 -28.08 -31.08
CA GLU A 569 -2.78 -28.97 -30.36
C GLU A 569 -1.57 -28.24 -29.81
N LEU A 570 -0.99 -27.30 -30.57
CA LEU A 570 0.15 -26.52 -30.11
C LEU A 570 -0.23 -25.62 -28.93
N VAL A 571 -1.37 -24.91 -28.99
CA VAL A 571 -1.88 -24.14 -27.85
C VAL A 571 -2.01 -25.02 -26.60
N ASN A 572 -2.66 -26.17 -26.75
CA ASN A 572 -2.88 -27.11 -25.65
C ASN A 572 -1.60 -27.81 -25.15
N SER A 573 -0.56 -27.94 -25.99
CA SER A 573 0.70 -28.57 -25.60
C SER A 573 1.46 -27.84 -24.49
N PHE A 574 1.14 -26.55 -24.27
CA PHE A 574 1.75 -25.75 -23.22
C PHE A 574 1.11 -25.94 -21.83
N GLU A 575 0.03 -26.71 -21.72
CA GLU A 575 -0.69 -26.94 -20.45
C GLU A 575 0.25 -27.43 -19.35
N GLY A 576 1.07 -28.46 -19.63
CA GLY A 576 2.02 -28.98 -18.66
C GLY A 576 3.14 -28.01 -18.28
N MET A 577 3.46 -27.04 -19.13
CA MET A 577 4.46 -26.00 -18.81
C MET A 577 3.87 -24.90 -17.93
N ILE A 578 2.63 -24.51 -18.22
CA ILE A 578 1.85 -23.60 -17.38
C ILE A 578 1.65 -24.22 -15.99
N GLU A 579 1.32 -25.50 -15.89
CA GLU A 579 1.20 -26.21 -14.61
C GLU A 579 2.53 -26.27 -13.84
N LYS A 580 3.65 -26.49 -14.53
CA LYS A 580 4.98 -26.48 -13.92
C LYS A 580 5.48 -25.10 -13.53
N SER A 581 4.84 -24.04 -14.00
CA SER A 581 5.27 -22.68 -13.65
C SER A 581 5.19 -22.46 -12.14
N THR A 582 4.19 -23.04 -11.46
CA THR A 582 3.99 -22.90 -10.01
C THR A 582 4.96 -23.71 -9.15
N THR A 583 5.69 -24.67 -9.74
CA THR A 583 6.69 -25.49 -9.05
C THR A 583 7.92 -24.65 -8.68
N GLY A 584 8.48 -24.92 -7.49
CA GLY A 584 9.64 -24.17 -6.99
C GLY A 584 10.88 -24.20 -7.91
N LEU A 585 11.72 -23.17 -7.80
CA LEU A 585 13.05 -23.13 -8.40
C LEU A 585 14.13 -23.58 -7.42
N ASP A 586 15.26 -24.04 -7.97
CA ASP A 586 16.49 -24.36 -7.24
C ASP A 586 16.25 -25.21 -5.98
N LYS A 587 16.64 -24.74 -4.79
CA LYS A 587 16.43 -25.53 -3.57
C LYS A 587 14.95 -25.80 -3.27
N ARG A 588 14.01 -24.95 -3.74
CA ARG A 588 12.55 -25.15 -3.64
C ARG A 588 11.95 -26.08 -4.69
N SER A 589 12.75 -26.62 -5.61
CA SER A 589 12.25 -27.50 -6.70
C SER A 589 11.55 -28.77 -6.25
N HIS A 590 11.72 -29.17 -5.00
CA HIS A 590 11.01 -30.30 -4.40
C HIS A 590 9.58 -29.97 -3.95
N PHE A 591 9.22 -28.68 -3.88
CA PHE A 591 7.87 -28.20 -3.58
C PHE A 591 7.01 -28.12 -4.84
N GLY A 592 5.82 -28.72 -4.79
CA GLY A 592 4.85 -28.67 -5.89
C GLY A 592 4.28 -27.27 -6.11
N ASP A 593 4.15 -26.52 -5.01
CA ASP A 593 3.83 -25.09 -5.01
C ASP A 593 4.96 -24.34 -4.29
N GLY A 594 5.85 -23.76 -5.09
CA GLY A 594 7.21 -23.41 -4.66
C GLY A 594 7.30 -22.48 -3.46
N ILE A 595 6.41 -21.50 -3.37
CA ILE A 595 6.53 -20.38 -2.43
C ILE A 595 5.63 -20.60 -1.20
N PRO A 596 4.32 -20.85 -1.31
CA PRO A 596 3.45 -21.04 -0.16
C PRO A 596 3.86 -22.24 0.71
N GLN A 597 4.35 -23.33 0.10
CA GLN A 597 4.83 -24.49 0.86
C GLN A 597 6.14 -24.18 1.61
N ALA A 598 7.05 -23.44 1.00
CA ALA A 598 8.28 -22.97 1.64
C ALA A 598 7.98 -22.03 2.83
N VAL A 599 7.07 -21.08 2.64
CA VAL A 599 6.60 -20.16 3.70
C VAL A 599 5.95 -20.93 4.85
N ASN A 600 5.14 -21.96 4.55
CA ASN A 600 4.48 -22.77 5.57
C ASN A 600 5.47 -23.44 6.54
N GLU A 601 6.59 -23.94 6.04
CA GLU A 601 7.61 -24.57 6.87
C GLU A 601 8.26 -23.56 7.83
N ILE A 602 8.49 -22.32 7.38
CA ILE A 602 8.99 -21.24 8.25
C ILE A 602 7.97 -20.87 9.32
N LEU A 603 6.70 -20.69 8.95
CA LEU A 603 5.64 -20.28 9.89
C LEU A 603 5.45 -21.30 11.03
N LYS A 604 5.56 -22.60 10.75
CA LYS A 604 5.51 -23.65 11.80
C LYS A 604 6.62 -23.51 12.83
N VAL A 605 7.84 -23.21 12.39
CA VAL A 605 8.98 -23.00 13.29
C VAL A 605 8.79 -21.74 14.13
N LEU A 606 8.35 -20.65 13.50
CA LEU A 606 8.03 -19.40 14.20
C LEU A 606 6.94 -19.60 15.26
N GLU A 607 5.85 -20.30 14.93
CA GLU A 607 4.76 -20.59 15.87
C GLU A 607 5.26 -21.38 17.09
N GLN A 608 6.07 -22.41 16.86
CA GLN A 608 6.60 -23.24 17.94
C GLN A 608 7.59 -22.47 18.84
N ASN A 609 8.41 -21.61 18.24
CA ASN A 609 9.34 -20.76 18.99
C ASN A 609 8.57 -19.74 19.86
N ILE A 610 7.53 -19.09 19.33
CA ILE A 610 6.70 -18.17 20.10
C ILE A 610 5.97 -18.88 21.26
N LYS A 611 5.44 -20.10 21.05
CA LYS A 611 4.85 -20.91 22.15
C LYS A 611 5.86 -21.19 23.27
N THR A 612 7.11 -21.44 22.89
CA THR A 612 8.18 -21.69 23.86
C THR A 612 8.57 -20.40 24.60
N ILE A 613 8.61 -19.25 23.91
CA ILE A 613 8.77 -17.92 24.53
C ILE A 613 7.67 -17.68 25.57
N ILE A 614 6.39 -17.86 25.21
CA ILE A 614 5.24 -17.72 26.11
C ILE A 614 5.44 -18.59 27.36
N SER A 615 5.82 -19.86 27.18
CA SER A 615 6.05 -20.79 28.29
C SER A 615 7.16 -20.31 29.24
N CYS A 616 8.25 -19.78 28.69
CA CYS A 616 9.33 -19.21 29.48
C CYS A 616 8.88 -17.95 30.26
N ILE A 617 8.04 -17.08 29.67
CA ILE A 617 7.53 -15.88 30.37
C ILE A 617 6.63 -16.30 31.53
N SER A 618 5.72 -17.25 31.31
CA SER A 618 4.83 -17.81 32.34
C SER A 618 5.60 -18.47 33.48
N TYR A 619 6.72 -19.14 33.18
CA TYR A 619 7.64 -19.67 34.19
C TYR A 619 8.20 -18.53 35.06
N THR A 620 8.73 -17.47 34.44
CA THR A 620 9.29 -16.31 35.18
C THR A 620 8.23 -15.62 36.05
N ILE A 621 6.97 -15.51 35.58
CA ILE A 621 5.86 -14.98 36.37
C ILE A 621 5.63 -15.84 37.62
N SER A 622 5.50 -17.15 37.47
CA SER A 622 5.28 -18.08 38.59
C SER A 622 6.39 -17.99 39.64
N VAL A 623 7.65 -17.91 39.19
CA VAL A 623 8.80 -17.72 40.08
C VAL A 623 8.72 -16.38 40.82
N ALA A 624 8.38 -15.29 40.13
CA ALA A 624 8.23 -13.98 40.75
C ALA A 624 7.10 -13.93 41.80
N GLU A 625 6.00 -14.66 41.57
CA GLU A 625 4.89 -14.80 42.53
C GLU A 625 5.29 -15.56 43.79
N ILE A 626 6.06 -16.64 43.66
CA ILE A 626 6.61 -17.39 44.81
C ILE A 626 7.53 -16.49 45.64
N ILE A 627 8.43 -15.75 44.98
CA ILE A 627 9.34 -14.80 45.65
C ILE A 627 8.54 -13.71 46.37
N LYS A 628 7.55 -13.11 45.69
CA LYS A 628 6.66 -12.09 46.29
C LYS A 628 5.97 -12.63 47.55
N THR A 629 5.38 -13.81 47.48
CA THR A 629 4.66 -14.44 48.60
C THR A 629 5.59 -14.66 49.78
N ALA A 630 6.79 -15.20 49.54
CA ALA A 630 7.78 -15.40 50.60
C ALA A 630 8.24 -14.07 51.23
N LEU A 631 8.36 -12.99 50.44
CA LEU A 631 8.66 -11.64 50.94
C LEU A 631 7.52 -11.03 51.77
N GLU A 632 6.26 -11.37 51.48
CA GLU A 632 5.09 -10.94 52.26
C GLU A 632 4.99 -11.71 53.59
N GLU A 633 5.40 -12.98 53.62
CA GLU A 633 5.39 -13.83 54.80
C GLU A 633 6.58 -13.61 55.75
N THR A 634 7.70 -13.06 55.25
CA THR A 634 8.95 -12.91 56.01
C THR A 634 9.17 -11.46 56.50
N ASP A 635 9.40 -11.27 57.81
CA ASP A 635 9.67 -9.95 58.40
C ASP A 635 10.90 -9.28 57.73
N ARG A 636 10.83 -7.95 57.50
CA ARG A 636 11.70 -7.16 56.58
C ARG A 636 13.22 -7.27 56.80
N GLY A 637 13.67 -7.92 57.87
CA GLY A 637 15.07 -8.19 58.21
C GLY A 637 15.63 -9.55 57.75
N LEU A 638 14.81 -10.53 57.38
CA LEU A 638 15.23 -11.91 57.05
C LEU A 638 15.30 -12.23 55.54
N ALA A 639 14.71 -11.38 54.70
CA ALA A 639 14.53 -11.59 53.25
C ALA A 639 15.82 -11.79 52.41
N ARG A 640 17.01 -11.51 52.96
CA ARG A 640 18.28 -11.72 52.24
C ARG A 640 18.73 -13.20 52.17
N ASN A 641 18.16 -14.07 53.00
CA ASN A 641 18.56 -15.48 53.13
C ASN A 641 17.37 -16.44 52.94
N ILE A 642 16.54 -16.26 51.89
CA ILE A 642 15.59 -17.32 51.55
C ILE A 642 16.34 -18.41 50.79
N ASP A 643 17.11 -19.21 51.52
CA ASP A 643 17.81 -20.40 50.99
C ASP A 643 16.82 -21.56 50.73
N ASP A 644 15.61 -21.49 51.31
CA ASP A 644 14.58 -22.55 51.30
C ASP A 644 13.38 -22.26 50.37
N LEU A 645 13.53 -21.49 49.28
CA LEU A 645 12.43 -21.32 48.31
C LEU A 645 12.16 -22.63 47.55
N ASP A 646 10.94 -23.13 47.66
CA ASP A 646 10.48 -24.30 46.90
C ASP A 646 9.83 -23.89 45.57
N PHE A 647 10.51 -24.18 44.47
CA PHE A 647 10.02 -23.96 43.11
C PHE A 647 9.54 -25.26 42.43
N SER A 648 9.43 -26.38 43.16
CA SER A 648 9.05 -27.69 42.59
C SER A 648 7.64 -27.73 42.00
N SER A 649 6.79 -26.79 42.38
CA SER A 649 5.45 -26.59 41.84
C SER A 649 5.42 -25.85 40.50
N VAL A 650 6.53 -25.21 40.10
CA VAL A 650 6.64 -24.50 38.82
C VAL A 650 6.98 -25.52 37.72
N PRO A 651 6.14 -25.69 36.69
CA PRO A 651 6.42 -26.61 35.59
C PRO A 651 7.71 -26.25 34.86
N ASP A 652 8.56 -27.24 34.59
CA ASP A 652 9.76 -27.02 33.77
C ASP A 652 9.38 -26.72 32.30
N VAL A 653 10.21 -25.90 31.65
CA VAL A 653 10.01 -25.50 30.26
C VAL A 653 11.04 -26.18 29.37
N ASN A 654 10.54 -26.97 28.41
CA ASN A 654 11.38 -27.62 27.43
C ASN A 654 11.82 -26.62 26.34
N THR A 655 13.09 -26.25 26.37
CA THR A 655 13.73 -25.33 25.40
C THR A 655 14.54 -26.03 24.33
N SER A 656 14.49 -27.38 24.24
CA SER A 656 15.19 -28.17 23.21
C SER A 656 14.77 -27.84 21.76
N VAL A 657 13.66 -27.10 21.59
CA VAL A 657 13.24 -26.52 20.31
C VAL A 657 14.21 -25.41 19.83
N SER A 658 15.11 -24.91 20.69
CA SER A 658 16.17 -23.95 20.36
C SER A 658 17.27 -24.60 19.50
N GLN A 659 16.95 -24.97 18.26
CA GLN A 659 17.98 -25.30 17.27
C GLN A 659 18.72 -24.03 16.86
N ASP A 660 20.02 -24.19 16.57
CA ASP A 660 20.81 -23.18 15.88
C ASP A 660 20.15 -22.89 14.54
N TYR A 661 19.52 -21.72 14.44
CA TYR A 661 18.69 -21.35 13.30
C TYR A 661 19.47 -21.33 11.98
N ASN A 662 20.76 -20.97 12.02
CA ASN A 662 21.63 -21.03 10.84
C ASN A 662 21.76 -22.48 10.34
N THR A 663 21.88 -23.43 11.26
CA THR A 663 21.90 -24.86 10.93
C THR A 663 20.54 -25.30 10.35
N TYR A 664 19.42 -24.86 10.93
CA TYR A 664 18.09 -25.20 10.38
C TYR A 664 17.87 -24.65 8.97
N LEU A 665 18.24 -23.39 8.70
CA LEU A 665 18.15 -22.83 7.34
C LEU A 665 19.05 -23.56 6.34
N GLU A 666 20.29 -23.83 6.73
CA GLU A 666 21.26 -24.52 5.88
C GLU A 666 20.84 -25.96 5.58
N GLU A 667 20.30 -26.68 6.58
CA GLU A 667 19.85 -28.07 6.45
C GLU A 667 18.48 -28.18 5.74
N SER A 668 17.57 -27.24 5.98
CA SER A 668 16.22 -27.28 5.40
C SER A 668 16.20 -26.95 3.91
N GLY A 669 17.16 -26.16 3.43
CA GLY A 669 17.26 -25.80 2.01
C GLY A 669 15.98 -25.14 1.49
N ILE A 670 15.27 -24.38 2.32
CA ILE A 670 13.96 -23.81 1.93
C ILE A 670 14.14 -22.56 1.04
N PHE A 671 15.22 -21.79 1.22
CA PHE A 671 15.56 -20.65 0.35
C PHE A 671 17.03 -20.65 -0.06
N ASP A 672 17.31 -20.12 -1.26
CA ASP A 672 18.64 -20.10 -1.86
C ASP A 672 19.53 -19.08 -1.15
N ASP A 673 19.09 -17.80 -1.16
CA ASP A 673 19.67 -16.65 -0.46
C ASP A 673 18.55 -15.65 -0.07
N ARG A 674 18.06 -15.77 1.18
CA ARG A 674 17.38 -14.77 2.05
C ARG A 674 16.63 -13.56 1.43
N ASP A 675 15.46 -13.82 0.84
CA ASP A 675 14.22 -12.99 0.90
C ASP A 675 13.10 -13.74 0.12
N VAL A 676 11.95 -13.96 0.76
CA VAL A 676 10.76 -14.59 0.17
C VAL A 676 10.23 -13.78 -1.03
N ILE A 677 10.30 -12.45 -1.00
CA ILE A 677 9.84 -11.58 -2.10
C ILE A 677 10.80 -11.67 -3.28
N SER A 678 12.10 -11.59 -3.04
CA SER A 678 13.11 -11.77 -4.11
C SER A 678 12.99 -13.16 -4.77
N ALA A 679 12.90 -14.22 -3.96
CA ALA A 679 12.72 -15.60 -4.42
C ALA A 679 11.43 -15.80 -5.24
N PHE A 680 10.42 -14.97 -4.98
CA PHE A 680 9.18 -14.91 -5.75
C PHE A 680 9.42 -14.25 -7.11
N ASP A 681 10.03 -13.05 -7.13
CA ASP A 681 10.22 -12.27 -8.35
C ASP A 681 11.10 -13.02 -9.34
N ASP A 682 12.14 -13.67 -8.85
CA ASP A 682 13.02 -14.54 -9.64
C ASP A 682 12.25 -15.73 -10.23
N GLN A 683 11.39 -16.37 -9.44
CA GLN A 683 10.59 -17.49 -9.93
C GLN A 683 9.63 -17.06 -11.03
N ILE A 684 8.96 -15.93 -10.86
CA ILE A 684 8.09 -15.39 -11.91
C ILE A 684 8.89 -15.03 -13.15
N ASP A 685 10.02 -14.34 -13.01
CA ASP A 685 10.81 -13.92 -14.16
C ASP A 685 11.32 -15.09 -14.98
N VAL A 686 11.92 -16.09 -14.31
CA VAL A 686 12.47 -17.27 -14.98
C VAL A 686 11.35 -18.06 -15.66
N ARG A 687 10.23 -18.32 -14.97
CA ARG A 687 9.12 -19.12 -15.52
C ARG A 687 8.40 -18.39 -16.64
N ALA A 688 8.18 -17.08 -16.52
CA ALA A 688 7.58 -16.27 -17.57
C ALA A 688 8.48 -16.19 -18.80
N GLU A 689 9.78 -16.06 -18.61
CA GLU A 689 10.76 -16.06 -19.71
C GLU A 689 10.83 -17.41 -20.42
N ASP A 690 10.91 -18.51 -19.68
CA ASP A 690 10.90 -19.86 -20.24
C ASP A 690 9.64 -20.15 -21.06
N LEU A 691 8.47 -19.77 -20.53
CA LEU A 691 7.19 -19.94 -21.21
C LEU A 691 7.12 -19.05 -22.46
N ALA A 692 7.52 -17.79 -22.35
CA ALA A 692 7.53 -16.83 -23.46
C ALA A 692 8.43 -17.30 -24.61
N ASN A 693 9.66 -17.72 -24.30
CA ASN A 693 10.63 -18.17 -25.29
C ASN A 693 10.14 -19.44 -26.02
N GLN A 694 9.60 -20.40 -25.27
CA GLN A 694 9.11 -21.65 -25.86
C GLN A 694 7.84 -21.46 -26.69
N MET A 695 6.89 -20.65 -26.22
CA MET A 695 5.69 -20.32 -26.99
C MET A 695 6.02 -19.52 -28.24
N SER A 696 6.82 -18.45 -28.11
CA SER A 696 7.18 -17.59 -29.24
C SER A 696 7.88 -18.38 -30.35
N THR A 697 8.84 -19.24 -29.98
CA THR A 697 9.58 -20.10 -30.92
C THR A 697 8.65 -21.10 -31.62
N SER A 698 7.79 -21.77 -30.86
CA SER A 698 6.92 -22.82 -31.40
C SER A 698 5.81 -22.24 -32.29
N PHE A 699 5.20 -21.14 -31.88
CA PHE A 699 4.19 -20.46 -32.70
C PHE A 699 4.80 -19.82 -33.95
N SER A 700 5.99 -19.21 -33.87
CA SER A 700 6.71 -18.72 -35.05
C SER A 700 6.92 -19.85 -36.07
N SER A 701 7.41 -21.00 -35.61
CA SER A 701 7.64 -22.17 -36.47
C SER A 701 6.35 -22.71 -37.09
N TYR A 702 5.25 -22.76 -36.32
CA TYR A 702 3.94 -23.15 -36.82
C TYR A 702 3.41 -22.17 -37.88
N LEU A 703 3.46 -20.87 -37.61
CA LEU A 703 2.97 -19.82 -38.50
C LEU A 703 3.77 -19.73 -39.80
N ASP A 704 5.09 -19.91 -39.74
CA ASP A 704 5.96 -19.99 -40.93
C ASP A 704 5.61 -21.20 -41.80
N SER A 705 5.31 -22.34 -41.17
CA SER A 705 4.83 -23.53 -41.88
C SER A 705 3.47 -23.25 -42.54
N ALA A 706 2.51 -22.71 -41.81
CA ALA A 706 1.19 -22.37 -42.34
C ALA A 706 1.26 -21.37 -43.50
N LYS A 707 2.12 -20.35 -43.39
CA LYS A 707 2.38 -19.38 -44.46
C LYS A 707 2.95 -20.04 -45.72
N SER A 708 3.85 -21.00 -45.56
CA SER A 708 4.41 -21.77 -46.67
C SER A 708 3.34 -22.61 -47.40
N TYR A 709 2.42 -23.22 -46.64
CA TYR A 709 1.26 -23.92 -47.21
C TYR A 709 0.36 -22.96 -47.99
N ILE A 710 0.00 -21.81 -47.41
CA ILE A 710 -0.80 -20.77 -48.08
C ILE A 710 -0.13 -20.31 -49.39
N GLN A 711 1.18 -20.08 -49.39
CA GLN A 711 1.92 -19.67 -50.59
C GLN A 711 1.88 -20.73 -51.70
N ASN A 712 2.03 -22.01 -51.34
CA ASN A 712 1.97 -23.11 -52.30
C ASN A 712 0.56 -23.26 -52.89
N THR A 713 -0.47 -23.24 -52.05
CA THR A 713 -1.87 -23.30 -52.51
C THR A 713 -2.22 -22.11 -53.39
N ASN A 714 -1.84 -20.88 -53.01
CA ASN A 714 -2.03 -19.68 -53.84
C ASN A 714 -1.45 -19.83 -55.25
N LYS A 715 -0.27 -20.46 -55.38
CA LYS A 715 0.34 -20.71 -56.69
C LYS A 715 -0.50 -21.67 -57.55
N VAL A 716 -1.01 -22.74 -56.95
CA VAL A 716 -1.86 -23.73 -57.64
C VAL A 716 -3.18 -23.08 -58.08
N ILE A 717 -3.87 -22.39 -57.17
CA ILE A 717 -5.20 -21.82 -57.46
C ILE A 717 -5.15 -20.61 -58.39
N ASN A 718 -4.08 -19.79 -58.39
CA ASN A 718 -3.94 -18.67 -59.32
C ASN A 718 -3.86 -19.16 -60.77
N THR A 719 -3.11 -20.24 -61.01
CA THR A 719 -3.02 -20.85 -62.34
C THR A 719 -4.38 -21.40 -62.79
N SER A 720 -5.15 -21.99 -61.88
CA SER A 720 -6.52 -22.42 -62.14
C SER A 720 -7.47 -21.24 -62.40
N ARG A 721 -7.35 -20.15 -61.63
CA ARG A 721 -8.15 -18.93 -61.74
C ARG A 721 -8.00 -18.29 -63.12
N ASP A 722 -6.77 -18.05 -63.55
CA ASP A 722 -6.48 -17.39 -64.81
C ASP A 722 -7.04 -18.19 -65.99
N ASN A 723 -6.82 -19.51 -66.00
CA ASN A 723 -7.34 -20.39 -67.04
C ASN A 723 -8.88 -20.43 -67.08
N LEU A 724 -9.54 -20.46 -65.93
CA LEU A 724 -11.01 -20.47 -65.87
C LEU A 724 -11.58 -19.09 -66.29
N LYS A 725 -10.96 -17.98 -65.87
CA LYS A 725 -11.38 -16.63 -66.29
C LYS A 725 -11.20 -16.41 -67.79
N ASP A 726 -10.09 -16.88 -68.36
CA ASP A 726 -9.84 -16.83 -69.80
C ASP A 726 -10.87 -17.62 -70.60
N LEU A 727 -11.37 -18.73 -70.05
CA LEU A 727 -12.44 -19.52 -70.66
C LEU A 727 -13.82 -18.84 -70.50
N ILE A 728 -14.10 -18.27 -69.33
CA ILE A 728 -15.34 -17.50 -69.06
C ILE A 728 -15.42 -16.26 -69.97
N ASN A 729 -14.30 -15.62 -70.28
CA ASN A 729 -14.27 -14.49 -71.21
C ASN A 729 -14.70 -14.87 -72.64
N ASP A 730 -14.52 -16.13 -73.03
CA ASP A 730 -14.96 -16.63 -74.34
C ASP A 730 -16.44 -17.04 -74.37
N PHE A 731 -17.08 -17.25 -73.22
CA PHE A 731 -18.47 -17.73 -73.10
C PHE A 731 -19.50 -16.93 -73.92
N PRO A 732 -19.44 -15.58 -73.98
CA PRO A 732 -20.37 -14.78 -74.78
C PRO A 732 -20.14 -14.88 -76.29
N THR A 733 -19.07 -15.53 -76.75
CA THR A 733 -18.74 -15.62 -78.18
C THR A 733 -19.86 -16.36 -78.92
N GLU A 734 -20.54 -15.64 -79.81
CA GLU A 734 -21.59 -16.19 -80.65
C GLU A 734 -21.00 -17.00 -81.80
N ILE A 735 -21.56 -18.18 -82.01
CA ILE A 735 -21.17 -19.12 -83.03
C ILE A 735 -22.26 -19.14 -84.09
N TYR A 736 -21.86 -18.97 -85.35
CA TYR A 736 -22.73 -19.06 -86.51
C TYR A 736 -22.28 -20.23 -87.38
N TYR A 737 -23.20 -20.79 -88.16
CA TYR A 737 -22.87 -21.83 -89.12
C TYR A 737 -23.47 -21.54 -90.50
N LYS A 738 -22.79 -22.03 -91.54
CA LYS A 738 -23.27 -22.02 -92.93
C LYS A 738 -23.17 -23.43 -93.49
N ASN A 739 -24.21 -23.90 -94.15
CA ASN A 739 -24.15 -25.20 -94.81
C ASN A 739 -23.28 -25.13 -96.07
N LYS A 740 -22.36 -26.07 -96.23
CA LYS A 740 -21.40 -26.13 -97.35
C LYS A 740 -22.06 -26.36 -98.71
N PHE A 741 -23.31 -26.83 -98.73
CA PHE A 741 -24.04 -27.26 -99.91
C PHE A 741 -25.32 -26.43 -100.19
N ASP A 742 -25.58 -25.37 -99.42
CA ASP A 742 -26.72 -24.46 -99.62
C ASP A 742 -26.26 -23.24 -100.44
N ASP A 743 -27.01 -22.90 -101.50
CA ASP A 743 -26.67 -21.80 -102.44
C ASP A 743 -26.95 -20.40 -101.84
N LYS A 744 -27.53 -20.34 -100.63
CA LYS A 744 -27.81 -19.09 -99.90
C LYS A 744 -26.66 -18.70 -98.98
N ASP A 745 -26.26 -17.43 -99.04
CA ASP A 745 -25.11 -16.90 -98.28
C ASP A 745 -25.46 -16.47 -96.83
N ASP A 746 -26.59 -16.94 -96.30
CA ASP A 746 -27.11 -16.49 -95.00
C ASP A 746 -26.54 -17.35 -93.85
N LYS A 747 -25.64 -16.76 -93.04
CA LYS A 747 -25.14 -17.37 -91.81
C LYS A 747 -26.27 -17.53 -90.77
N LYS A 748 -26.38 -18.70 -90.13
CA LYS A 748 -27.40 -19.01 -89.12
C LYS A 748 -26.78 -19.04 -87.73
N PHE A 749 -27.46 -18.47 -86.74
CA PHE A 749 -27.01 -18.54 -85.35
C PHE A 749 -27.06 -19.99 -84.86
N TYR A 750 -25.95 -20.48 -84.30
CA TYR A 750 -25.81 -21.82 -83.75
C TYR A 750 -26.06 -21.82 -82.23
N GLY A 751 -25.35 -20.95 -81.52
CA GLY A 751 -25.32 -20.87 -80.06
C GLY A 751 -24.19 -19.96 -79.59
N THR A 752 -23.85 -20.01 -78.32
CA THR A 752 -22.64 -19.36 -77.79
C THR A 752 -21.65 -20.42 -77.32
N VAL A 753 -20.38 -20.06 -77.12
CA VAL A 753 -19.40 -20.99 -76.53
C VAL A 753 -19.90 -21.57 -75.20
N GLU A 754 -20.60 -20.77 -74.39
CA GLU A 754 -21.19 -21.22 -73.12
C GLU A 754 -22.27 -22.30 -73.28
N SER A 755 -23.13 -22.18 -74.30
CA SER A 755 -24.23 -23.15 -74.53
C SER A 755 -23.71 -24.51 -74.98
N GLU A 756 -22.53 -24.54 -75.59
CA GLU A 756 -21.92 -25.76 -76.13
C GLU A 756 -21.03 -26.50 -75.12
N ILE A 757 -20.80 -25.94 -73.92
CA ILE A 757 -20.02 -26.55 -72.85
C ILE A 757 -20.97 -27.01 -71.74
N SER A 758 -21.16 -28.32 -71.60
CA SER A 758 -22.12 -28.90 -70.64
C SER A 758 -21.78 -28.65 -69.17
N ILE A 759 -20.53 -28.27 -68.86
CA ILE A 759 -20.03 -27.96 -67.51
C ILE A 759 -19.80 -26.44 -67.30
N SER A 760 -20.34 -25.57 -68.15
CA SER A 760 -20.14 -24.11 -68.07
C SER A 760 -20.54 -23.52 -66.72
N GLY A 761 -21.64 -24.02 -66.13
CA GLY A 761 -22.05 -23.66 -64.76
C GLY A 761 -20.99 -24.02 -63.71
N THR A 762 -20.43 -25.23 -63.78
CA THR A 762 -19.34 -25.67 -62.88
C THR A 762 -18.08 -24.82 -63.03
N ILE A 763 -17.75 -24.40 -64.26
CA ILE A 763 -16.62 -23.50 -64.54
C ILE A 763 -16.82 -22.15 -63.84
N ARG A 764 -18.02 -21.56 -63.91
CA ARG A 764 -18.36 -20.31 -63.19
C ARG A 764 -18.29 -20.48 -61.68
N THR A 765 -18.85 -21.57 -61.15
CA THR A 765 -18.79 -21.89 -59.72
C THR A 765 -17.34 -22.02 -59.25
N ALA A 766 -16.51 -22.79 -59.95
CA ALA A 766 -15.10 -22.94 -59.61
C ALA A 766 -14.34 -21.61 -59.60
N ALA A 767 -14.54 -20.75 -60.61
CA ALA A 767 -13.91 -19.43 -60.65
C ALA A 767 -14.34 -18.55 -59.48
N SER A 768 -15.63 -18.55 -59.13
CA SER A 768 -16.17 -17.81 -57.99
C SER A 768 -15.63 -18.33 -56.64
N ASP A 769 -15.59 -19.66 -56.48
CA ASP A 769 -15.08 -20.29 -55.26
C ASP A 769 -13.57 -19.98 -55.07
N ILE A 770 -12.79 -19.97 -56.16
CA ILE A 770 -11.36 -19.61 -56.11
C ILE A 770 -11.16 -18.14 -55.73
N ASP A 771 -12.04 -17.24 -56.17
CA ASP A 771 -11.98 -15.82 -55.79
C ASP A 771 -12.29 -15.62 -54.30
N ILE A 772 -13.24 -16.38 -53.73
CA ILE A 772 -13.53 -16.38 -52.28
C ILE A 772 -12.33 -16.94 -51.51
N LEU A 773 -11.78 -18.07 -51.94
CA LEU A 773 -10.61 -18.69 -51.31
C LEU A 773 -9.38 -17.76 -51.32
N ASP A 774 -9.19 -16.97 -52.37
CA ASP A 774 -8.11 -15.96 -52.44
C ASP A 774 -8.19 -14.95 -51.30
N ILE A 775 -9.41 -14.48 -51.01
CA ILE A 775 -9.68 -13.52 -49.96
C ILE A 775 -9.39 -14.16 -48.60
N ASP A 776 -9.84 -15.40 -48.38
CA ASP A 776 -9.61 -16.13 -47.14
C ASP A 776 -8.11 -16.39 -46.89
N LEU A 777 -7.39 -16.89 -47.89
CA LEU A 777 -5.95 -17.14 -47.81
C LEU A 777 -5.15 -15.86 -47.61
N THR A 778 -5.53 -14.77 -48.28
CA THR A 778 -4.90 -13.44 -48.10
C THR A 778 -5.17 -12.89 -46.70
N THR A 779 -6.39 -13.05 -46.19
CA THR A 779 -6.78 -12.61 -44.84
C THR A 779 -6.03 -13.42 -43.77
N ALA A 780 -5.93 -14.73 -43.95
CA ALA A 780 -5.14 -15.60 -43.08
C ALA A 780 -3.66 -15.19 -43.09
N ALA A 781 -3.04 -15.03 -44.25
CA ALA A 781 -1.64 -14.61 -44.38
C ALA A 781 -1.36 -13.22 -43.77
N THR A 782 -2.30 -12.28 -43.92
CA THR A 782 -2.19 -10.95 -43.31
C THR A 782 -2.26 -11.03 -41.79
N THR A 783 -3.18 -11.84 -41.26
CA THR A 783 -3.31 -12.06 -39.81
C THR A 783 -2.06 -12.75 -39.25
N ILE A 784 -1.49 -13.73 -39.96
CA ILE A 784 -0.21 -14.36 -39.60
C ILE A 784 0.91 -13.32 -39.47
N ASN A 785 1.05 -12.41 -40.44
CA ASN A 785 2.10 -11.39 -40.38
C ASN A 785 1.93 -10.44 -39.18
N LEU A 786 0.68 -10.09 -38.84
CA LEU A 786 0.38 -9.30 -37.64
C LEU A 786 0.83 -10.04 -36.37
N VAL A 787 0.38 -11.30 -36.21
CA VAL A 787 0.72 -12.15 -35.06
C VAL A 787 2.24 -12.29 -34.91
N VAL A 788 2.96 -12.63 -35.99
CA VAL A 788 4.42 -12.79 -35.97
C VAL A 788 5.13 -11.54 -35.46
N SER A 789 4.64 -10.35 -35.81
CA SER A 789 5.20 -9.09 -35.31
C SER A 789 4.98 -8.85 -33.81
N MET A 790 4.02 -9.54 -33.21
CA MET A 790 3.62 -9.38 -31.80
C MET A 790 4.13 -10.50 -30.87
N LEU A 791 4.66 -11.60 -31.41
CA LEU A 791 5.17 -12.75 -30.64
C LEU A 791 6.35 -12.42 -29.70
N GLY A 792 6.99 -11.26 -29.84
CA GLY A 792 8.02 -10.79 -28.92
C GLY A 792 7.48 -10.25 -27.58
N GLY A 793 6.16 -10.02 -27.47
CA GLY A 793 5.52 -9.38 -26.31
C GLY A 793 5.09 -10.33 -25.19
N PHE A 794 5.49 -11.60 -25.22
CA PHE A 794 4.98 -12.63 -24.31
C PHE A 794 5.45 -12.50 -22.86
N LYS A 795 6.73 -12.17 -22.63
CA LYS A 795 7.31 -12.13 -21.28
C LYS A 795 6.53 -11.22 -20.32
N PRO A 796 6.22 -9.94 -20.66
CA PRO A 796 5.45 -9.08 -19.77
C PRO A 796 4.03 -9.59 -19.48
N ALA A 797 3.32 -10.12 -20.49
CA ALA A 797 1.95 -10.61 -20.32
C ALA A 797 1.90 -11.86 -19.44
N PHE A 798 2.84 -12.79 -19.64
CA PHE A 798 2.94 -14.00 -18.82
C PHE A 798 3.44 -13.70 -17.42
N ARG A 799 4.38 -12.75 -17.27
CA ARG A 799 4.78 -12.24 -15.96
C ARG A 799 3.58 -11.72 -15.20
N ASN A 800 2.76 -10.82 -15.77
CA ASN A 800 1.58 -10.29 -15.09
C ASN A 800 0.55 -11.38 -14.76
N GLY A 801 0.29 -12.32 -15.68
CA GLY A 801 -0.61 -13.44 -15.43
C GLY A 801 -0.09 -14.38 -14.34
N MET A 802 1.23 -14.59 -14.27
CA MET A 802 1.89 -15.33 -13.20
C MET A 802 1.82 -14.54 -11.90
N GLU A 803 2.07 -13.23 -11.92
CA GLU A 803 1.91 -12.37 -10.75
C GLU A 803 0.51 -12.54 -10.18
N ASP A 804 -0.56 -12.42 -10.95
CA ASP A 804 -1.93 -12.64 -10.44
C ASP A 804 -2.17 -14.07 -9.95
N ALA A 805 -1.64 -15.08 -10.66
CA ALA A 805 -1.79 -16.50 -10.29
C ALA A 805 -0.95 -16.91 -9.08
N PHE A 806 0.19 -16.28 -8.82
CA PHE A 806 1.00 -16.51 -7.64
C PHE A 806 0.58 -15.63 -6.47
N TYR A 807 0.20 -14.38 -6.75
CA TYR A 807 -0.15 -13.39 -5.73
C TYR A 807 -1.55 -13.55 -5.18
N GLY A 808 -2.56 -13.83 -5.99
CA GLY A 808 -3.95 -13.57 -5.57
C GLY A 808 -4.08 -12.22 -4.84
N ALA A 809 -3.38 -11.19 -5.34
CA ALA A 809 -3.17 -9.79 -4.90
C ALA A 809 -3.27 -9.33 -3.42
N ALA A 810 -3.74 -10.08 -2.43
CA ALA A 810 -4.01 -9.59 -1.07
C ALA A 810 -3.38 -10.45 0.06
N GLU A 811 -3.19 -11.76 -0.12
CA GLU A 811 -2.82 -12.65 1.00
C GLU A 811 -1.29 -12.72 1.28
N LEU A 812 -0.40 -12.82 0.26
CA LEU A 812 1.05 -12.98 0.52
C LEU A 812 1.72 -11.71 1.04
N LYS A 813 1.27 -10.52 0.59
CA LYS A 813 1.75 -9.24 1.14
C LYS A 813 1.33 -9.09 2.60
N GLY A 814 0.10 -9.49 2.93
CA GLY A 814 -0.40 -9.60 4.30
C GLY A 814 0.49 -10.53 5.13
N VAL A 815 0.83 -11.70 4.61
CA VAL A 815 1.75 -12.67 5.25
C VAL A 815 3.13 -12.06 5.55
N VAL A 816 3.80 -11.44 4.57
CA VAL A 816 5.12 -10.82 4.78
C VAL A 816 5.04 -9.69 5.81
N ARG A 817 4.04 -8.81 5.67
CA ARG A 817 3.84 -7.68 6.58
C ARG A 817 3.54 -8.15 8.00
N ALA A 818 2.74 -9.20 8.16
CA ALA A 818 2.48 -9.83 9.46
C ALA A 818 3.76 -10.34 10.11
N GLN A 819 4.62 -11.02 9.35
CA GLN A 819 5.89 -11.51 9.89
C GLN A 819 6.83 -10.36 10.27
N LYS A 820 6.94 -9.29 9.47
CA LYS A 820 7.68 -8.09 9.86
C LYS A 820 7.16 -7.48 11.17
N ALA A 821 5.84 -7.46 11.37
CA ALA A 821 5.22 -6.96 12.60
C ALA A 821 5.60 -7.81 13.81
N VAL A 822 5.55 -9.15 13.65
CA VAL A 822 6.01 -10.11 14.65
C VAL A 822 7.48 -9.86 15.00
N GLY A 823 8.35 -9.68 14.00
CA GLY A 823 9.78 -9.44 14.20
C GLY A 823 10.04 -8.17 15.02
N ALA A 824 9.35 -7.07 14.70
CA ALA A 824 9.48 -5.80 15.42
C ALA A 824 9.16 -5.94 16.92
N VAL A 825 8.06 -6.63 17.25
CA VAL A 825 7.64 -6.85 18.64
C VAL A 825 8.55 -7.84 19.37
N VAL A 826 8.94 -8.94 18.72
CA VAL A 826 9.87 -9.92 19.31
C VAL A 826 11.20 -9.27 19.65
N LYS A 827 11.73 -8.39 18.78
CA LYS A 827 12.97 -7.64 19.02
C LYS A 827 12.87 -6.72 20.23
N SER A 828 11.74 -6.03 20.40
CA SER A 828 11.45 -5.24 21.59
C SER A 828 11.41 -6.10 22.87
N LEU A 829 10.71 -7.24 22.83
CA LEU A 829 10.69 -8.19 23.94
C LEU A 829 12.09 -8.70 24.27
N GLN A 830 12.88 -9.05 23.25
CA GLN A 830 14.26 -9.50 23.40
C GLN A 830 15.08 -8.48 24.20
N ILE A 831 15.02 -7.19 23.83
CA ILE A 831 15.74 -6.12 24.51
C ILE A 831 15.30 -6.03 25.99
N ARG A 832 13.99 -6.06 26.28
CA ARG A 832 13.47 -6.01 27.65
C ARG A 832 13.99 -7.16 28.51
N PHE A 833 13.99 -8.39 27.99
CA PHE A 833 14.45 -9.57 28.71
C PHE A 833 15.98 -9.64 28.81
N THR A 834 16.72 -9.12 27.83
CA THR A 834 18.18 -8.95 27.93
C THR A 834 18.55 -7.93 29.00
N ASN A 835 17.86 -6.79 29.07
CA ASN A 835 18.04 -5.80 30.13
C ASN A 835 17.74 -6.41 31.50
N PHE A 836 16.62 -7.12 31.63
CA PHE A 836 16.24 -7.80 32.88
C PHE A 836 17.29 -8.83 33.33
N LYS A 837 17.84 -9.60 32.40
CA LYS A 837 18.95 -10.51 32.69
C LYS A 837 20.18 -9.76 33.20
N SER A 838 20.59 -8.68 32.54
CA SER A 838 21.72 -7.84 32.98
C SER A 838 21.49 -7.23 34.36
N ASP A 839 20.26 -6.82 34.63
CA ASP A 839 19.83 -6.28 35.92
C ASP A 839 19.94 -7.34 37.03
N LEU A 840 19.55 -8.60 36.77
CA LEU A 840 19.71 -9.71 37.72
C LEU A 840 21.19 -10.04 38.00
N GLU A 841 22.06 -9.98 36.99
CA GLU A 841 23.51 -10.21 37.15
C GLU A 841 24.19 -9.16 38.06
N SER A 842 23.59 -7.98 38.20
CA SER A 842 24.08 -6.92 39.09
C SER A 842 23.72 -7.13 40.57
N LEU A 843 22.80 -8.06 40.89
CA LEU A 843 22.39 -8.40 42.24
C LEU A 843 23.34 -9.44 42.88
N ALA A 844 23.45 -9.42 44.22
CA ALA A 844 24.17 -10.48 44.94
C ALA A 844 23.49 -11.85 44.71
N SER A 845 24.28 -12.91 44.52
CA SER A 845 23.77 -14.26 44.23
C SER A 845 22.93 -14.83 45.38
N GLY A 846 21.72 -15.32 45.06
CA GLY A 846 20.81 -16.02 45.97
C GLY A 846 19.77 -16.86 45.20
N ALA A 847 19.04 -17.76 45.87
CA ALA A 847 18.13 -18.70 45.23
C ALA A 847 17.07 -18.04 44.34
N ALA A 848 16.51 -16.89 44.76
CA ALA A 848 15.55 -16.09 44.00
C ALA A 848 16.12 -15.56 42.67
N VAL A 849 17.36 -15.04 42.68
CA VAL A 849 18.03 -14.51 41.48
C VAL A 849 18.35 -15.64 40.50
N GLN A 850 18.81 -16.79 41.02
CA GLN A 850 19.08 -17.97 40.20
C GLN A 850 17.81 -18.52 39.55
N ALA A 851 16.70 -18.61 40.27
CA ALA A 851 15.42 -19.07 39.76
C ALA A 851 14.86 -18.12 38.68
N LEU A 852 14.89 -16.80 38.90
CA LEU A 852 14.48 -15.81 37.90
C LEU A 852 15.36 -15.88 36.64
N GLY A 853 16.66 -16.19 36.80
CA GLY A 853 17.62 -16.27 35.70
C GLY A 853 17.60 -17.58 34.88
N TYR A 854 17.00 -18.66 35.42
CA TYR A 854 17.16 -20.03 34.90
C TYR A 854 16.86 -20.19 33.39
N LYS A 855 15.81 -19.51 32.89
CA LYS A 855 15.35 -19.61 31.48
C LYS A 855 15.55 -18.36 30.64
N LEU A 856 16.09 -17.27 31.21
CA LEU A 856 16.23 -16.00 30.49
C LEU A 856 17.20 -16.10 29.31
N GLY A 857 18.33 -16.79 29.47
CA GLY A 857 19.30 -16.95 28.39
C GLY A 857 18.72 -17.67 27.18
N GLU A 858 18.04 -18.80 27.42
CA GLU A 858 17.37 -19.59 26.39
C GLU A 858 16.26 -18.77 25.70
N MET A 859 15.44 -18.06 26.48
CA MET A 859 14.39 -17.17 25.97
C MET A 859 14.97 -16.05 25.08
N THR A 860 16.00 -15.33 25.53
CA THR A 860 16.60 -14.23 24.75
C THR A 860 17.26 -14.70 23.46
N ASN A 861 17.85 -15.90 23.46
CA ASN A 861 18.39 -16.52 22.25
C ASN A 861 17.27 -16.89 21.29
N LEU A 862 16.17 -17.46 21.79
CA LEU A 862 15.02 -17.84 20.99
C LEU A 862 14.34 -16.65 20.32
N MET A 863 14.15 -15.55 21.06
CA MET A 863 13.66 -14.28 20.51
C MET A 863 14.62 -13.72 19.44
N GLY A 864 15.93 -13.80 19.67
CA GLY A 864 16.94 -13.43 18.68
C GLY A 864 16.86 -14.26 17.41
N ASN A 865 16.74 -15.58 17.54
CA ASN A 865 16.57 -16.48 16.41
C ASN A 865 15.30 -16.14 15.61
N VAL A 866 14.16 -15.94 16.27
CA VAL A 866 12.91 -15.52 15.62
C VAL A 866 13.09 -14.20 14.86
N SER A 867 13.73 -13.19 15.47
CA SER A 867 14.00 -11.93 14.78
C SER A 867 14.90 -12.12 13.57
N HIS A 868 15.96 -12.93 13.68
CA HIS A 868 16.83 -13.25 12.55
C HIS A 868 16.10 -13.97 11.43
N VAL A 869 15.22 -14.93 11.76
CA VAL A 869 14.39 -15.61 10.75
C VAL A 869 13.57 -14.62 9.96
N ILE A 870 12.95 -13.69 10.68
CA ILE A 870 12.06 -12.72 10.07
C ILE A 870 12.86 -11.73 9.21
N ASP A 871 13.98 -11.23 9.71
CA ASP A 871 14.85 -10.32 8.96
C ASP A 871 15.43 -11.00 7.71
N ASP A 872 15.82 -12.27 7.80
CA ASP A 872 16.43 -13.04 6.71
C ASP A 872 15.40 -13.50 5.66
N CYS A 873 14.21 -13.93 6.07
CA CYS A 873 13.22 -14.48 5.14
C CYS A 873 12.20 -13.44 4.67
N PHE A 874 11.92 -12.41 5.46
CA PHE A 874 10.85 -11.44 5.22
C PHE A 874 11.32 -9.99 5.29
N GLY A 875 12.62 -9.71 5.49
CA GLY A 875 13.18 -8.35 5.57
C GLY A 875 13.28 -7.63 4.22
N ASP A 876 13.64 -6.34 4.26
CA ASP A 876 13.92 -5.54 3.06
C ASP A 876 15.42 -5.67 2.69
N SER A 877 15.79 -6.80 2.05
CA SER A 877 17.15 -7.09 1.58
C SER A 877 17.58 -6.25 0.38
#